data_AF-A0AAW2FX06-F1
#
_entry.id   AF-A0AAW2FX06-F1
#
_cell.length_a   1.000
_cell.length_b   1.000
_cell.length_c   1.000
_cell.angle_alpha   90.00
_cell.angle_beta   90.00
_cell.angle_gamma   90.00
#
_symmetry.space_group_name_H-M   'P 1'
#
loop_
_entity.id
_entity.type
_entity.pdbx_description
1 polymer ?
#
loop_
_entity_poly.entity_id
_entity_poly.type
_entity_poly.pdbx_seq_one_letter_code
_entity_poly.pdbx_strand_id
1 'polypeptide(L)'
;METGIITPTIHFKNPRKNLIGVIEGRIKIVTEPTKLQGDKICINSFGFGGANSHILLKSNSKQKINNGTPDDDLPRLVAVSGRTEEAVKTIFNDVQNRLTDAEYISLLHHIHNYNIDGHFYRGYMMMNCKKIKSCSSISKVKHSLHIKRPICFIFSGLGSQWFGMSRDLMKFPVFAKAIKKCDNVLKSYGILITDILTSDNKNICDNIIKLLLGLVGLQIGIIDLLTSINIVPDFIIGHSIGEIVCGYADGCLTAEETILSAYFIGLALYESKICNSSMAEINLEFEKMKNICPSDIDIACYNSSSNFIVSGPTNSVNAFTSKLQNNGISVKKLFCGNIPFHSRYIVSAAIKCKKYLNRILPQKKSRSSKWLTTSACECANVSLPLCTDYYMNYFLSPVTFTKAIHSVPKNAVMIEISSHSILQHIIKDSLRSTTTSVAFYTPNTENNNIETLLEVIGKLYIAGLQPQIANLYSTIQFPVSRGTPMISHLVRWDHSENMFVMSHSEKKIINEREIIFNIDTNDEEFLYLTGHVINGKNLFPAMGYIFYIWEMFASINKKEYTEMPIIFEDINFIRATVLTQQNKIELTFSIQKGSNRFEIIEGHTTIVTGRIRIPTSDENKRISANSTKYADDGEMNNKDIYKELRLRGYQYSGIFRGLNRISVTKSNGSIAWTSNWVAFMDSMLQMIILGQNTRNLLVPTRICKLTIDPKYHLQLIQNTSINNRQLPVNYYKHLNAITSGGIEIHGVVATFIPNRLKTVNTVLEEHTFVAHRDLESSISLQNAIRMSIHLALECCNMLNVKIIEFLDTDDKVTSEDLNSPLINKILSDLPQIRHHTKLVTNHKSLQNISLPGNTSVTEMTKLSKNENCLMVLSFNLLKKNKEELYKQLLSLLMPQGFLLTLEESTDCEYSYLKKYKLNIIIERQINNKRLLLLRKTQNVEKNQYQVVHVNNYDFTWVDKLKSIMNMQNKSDIDKNIILVAENNFESGLLGLVNCLRKEPGGETIRSVFIQDNKAPAFSLHEPLYMKQLLLNLPINVIRSGNVWGSYRHFPLPALELKLVQNAYVKQKVQ
;
A
#
# COMPACT_ATOMS: atom_id res chain seq x y z
N MET A 1 37.47 -8.37 32.74
CA MET A 1 37.57 -7.13 33.55
C MET A 1 36.25 -6.84 34.24
N GLU A 2 35.13 -6.72 33.54
CA GLU A 2 33.80 -6.46 34.13
C GLU A 2 33.39 -7.43 35.25
N THR A 3 33.54 -8.74 35.02
CA THR A 3 33.17 -9.79 36.00
C THR A 3 34.21 -10.02 37.09
N GLY A 4 35.42 -9.45 36.94
CA GLY A 4 36.56 -9.78 37.81
C GLY A 4 37.09 -11.21 37.68
N ILE A 5 36.71 -11.96 36.64
CA ILE A 5 37.15 -13.35 36.39
C ILE A 5 37.95 -13.40 35.08
N ILE A 6 39.04 -14.16 35.08
CA ILE A 6 39.85 -14.53 33.91
C ILE A 6 39.24 -15.80 33.30
N THR A 7 38.94 -15.75 32.01
CA THR A 7 38.36 -16.87 31.27
C THR A 7 39.38 -18.00 31.08
N PRO A 8 38.96 -19.27 31.21
CA PRO A 8 39.85 -20.42 31.03
C PRO A 8 40.31 -20.57 29.58
N THR A 9 41.58 -20.92 29.40
CA THR A 9 42.17 -21.28 28.11
C THR A 9 41.79 -22.70 27.76
N ILE A 10 41.08 -22.86 26.65
CA ILE A 10 40.70 -24.19 26.14
C ILE A 10 41.88 -24.89 25.45
N HIS A 11 41.83 -26.22 25.39
CA HIS A 11 42.82 -27.09 24.74
C HIS A 11 44.24 -27.10 25.32
N PHE A 12 44.44 -26.58 26.53
CA PHE A 12 45.70 -26.73 27.25
C PHE A 12 45.73 -28.04 28.04
N LYS A 13 46.53 -29.03 27.60
CA LYS A 13 46.73 -30.31 28.30
C LYS A 13 48.08 -30.37 29.00
N ASN A 14 49.17 -30.29 28.22
CA ASN A 14 50.54 -30.31 28.72
C ASN A 14 51.33 -29.11 28.14
N PRO A 15 52.18 -28.44 28.92
CA PRO A 15 53.04 -27.37 28.39
C PRO A 15 54.03 -27.93 27.35
N ARG A 16 54.31 -27.16 26.29
CA ARG A 16 55.38 -27.53 25.36
C ARG A 16 56.73 -27.47 26.06
N LYS A 17 57.61 -28.44 25.78
CA LYS A 17 58.92 -28.63 26.47
C LYS A 17 59.85 -27.41 26.36
N ASN A 18 59.69 -26.58 25.34
CA ASN A 18 60.50 -25.39 25.09
C ASN A 18 59.98 -24.10 25.75
N LEU A 19 58.85 -24.15 26.47
CA LEU A 19 58.28 -22.99 27.17
C LEU A 19 58.76 -22.94 28.63
N ILE A 20 60.04 -22.60 28.80
CA ILE A 20 60.72 -22.54 30.11
C ILE A 20 59.93 -21.72 31.14
N GLY A 21 59.43 -20.54 30.77
CA GLY A 21 58.68 -19.67 31.68
C GLY A 21 57.35 -20.24 32.19
N VAL A 22 56.74 -21.19 31.46
CA VAL A 22 55.53 -21.90 31.92
C VAL A 22 55.91 -23.07 32.81
N ILE A 23 56.99 -23.80 32.47
CA ILE A 23 57.48 -24.95 33.24
C ILE A 23 58.01 -24.51 34.61
N GLU A 24 58.71 -23.38 34.67
CA GLU A 24 59.23 -22.77 35.91
C GLU A 24 58.15 -22.05 36.74
N GLY A 25 56.94 -21.88 36.20
CA GLY A 25 55.84 -21.21 36.89
C GLY A 25 55.87 -19.67 36.86
N ARG A 26 56.81 -19.04 36.13
CA ARG A 26 56.82 -17.56 35.92
C ARG A 26 55.57 -17.08 35.19
N ILE A 27 55.02 -17.91 34.31
CA ILE A 27 53.77 -17.66 33.58
C ILE A 27 52.79 -18.78 33.94
N LYS A 28 51.64 -18.40 34.52
CA LYS A 28 50.55 -19.33 34.82
C LYS A 28 49.50 -19.30 33.72
N ILE A 29 49.30 -20.43 33.05
CA ILE A 29 48.20 -20.58 32.09
C ILE A 29 46.92 -20.86 32.88
N VAL A 30 45.90 -20.03 32.65
CA VAL A 30 44.62 -20.13 33.34
C VAL A 30 43.75 -21.16 32.63
N THR A 31 43.52 -22.32 33.25
CA THR A 31 42.69 -23.42 32.73
C THR A 31 41.31 -23.50 33.36
N GLU A 32 41.10 -22.79 34.47
CA GLU A 32 39.85 -22.75 35.22
C GLU A 32 39.43 -21.29 35.43
N PRO A 33 38.13 -20.99 35.64
CA PRO A 33 37.66 -19.64 35.95
C PRO A 33 38.36 -19.08 37.19
N THR A 34 39.34 -18.20 36.98
CA THR A 34 40.23 -17.70 38.04
C THR A 34 39.96 -16.23 38.32
N LYS A 35 39.92 -15.81 39.59
CA LYS A 35 39.74 -14.41 39.95
C LYS A 35 40.91 -13.55 39.43
N LEU A 36 40.60 -12.42 38.78
CA LEU A 36 41.59 -11.47 38.31
C LEU A 36 42.25 -10.76 39.51
N GLN A 37 43.57 -10.87 39.61
CA GLN A 37 44.38 -10.15 40.59
C GLN A 37 44.95 -8.88 39.95
N GLY A 38 44.74 -7.72 40.58
CA GLY A 38 45.15 -6.42 40.05
C GLY A 38 44.16 -5.79 39.06
N ASP A 39 44.52 -4.61 38.55
CA ASP A 39 43.69 -3.76 37.69
C ASP A 39 44.26 -3.56 36.29
N LYS A 40 45.43 -4.14 35.98
CA LYS A 40 46.13 -3.99 34.70
C LYS A 40 46.17 -5.31 33.93
N ILE A 41 45.91 -5.24 32.63
CA ILE A 41 45.94 -6.40 31.71
C ILE A 41 46.70 -6.01 30.45
N CYS A 42 47.48 -6.94 29.90
CA CYS A 42 48.16 -6.76 28.62
C CYS A 42 47.50 -7.59 27.51
N ILE A 43 47.48 -7.06 26.29
CA ILE A 43 47.04 -7.77 25.08
C ILE A 43 48.16 -7.73 24.05
N ASN A 44 48.46 -8.88 23.44
CA ASN A 44 49.40 -9.04 22.33
C ASN A 44 48.65 -9.43 21.06
N SER A 45 49.03 -8.87 19.92
CA SER A 45 48.61 -9.33 18.59
C SER A 45 49.79 -9.27 17.61
N PHE A 46 50.10 -10.42 17.01
CA PHE A 46 51.26 -10.61 16.12
C PHE A 46 50.76 -11.08 14.74
N GLY A 47 50.88 -10.23 13.72
CA GLY A 47 50.53 -10.57 12.34
C GLY A 47 51.61 -11.44 11.69
N PHE A 48 51.23 -12.35 10.79
CA PHE A 48 52.17 -13.28 10.14
C PHE A 48 53.32 -12.58 9.38
N GLY A 49 53.09 -11.37 8.87
CA GLY A 49 54.10 -10.54 8.22
C GLY A 49 55.06 -9.80 9.16
N GLY A 50 55.00 -10.04 10.47
CA GLY A 50 55.86 -9.42 11.48
C GLY A 50 55.33 -8.11 12.09
N ALA A 51 54.08 -7.73 11.80
CA ALA A 51 53.42 -6.59 12.42
C ALA A 51 52.99 -6.92 13.86
N ASN A 52 53.77 -6.46 14.83
CA ASN A 52 53.56 -6.75 16.26
C ASN A 52 52.93 -5.56 16.98
N SER A 53 51.92 -5.82 17.81
CA SER A 53 51.26 -4.80 18.62
C SER A 53 51.06 -5.28 20.06
N HIS A 54 51.24 -4.36 21.01
CA HIS A 54 51.07 -4.57 22.44
C HIS A 54 50.25 -3.43 23.05
N ILE A 55 49.28 -3.77 23.89
CA ILE A 55 48.44 -2.78 24.58
C ILE A 55 48.35 -3.14 26.06
N LEU A 56 48.53 -2.14 26.93
CA LEU A 56 48.26 -2.22 28.36
C LEU A 56 46.91 -1.54 28.66
N LEU A 57 46.00 -2.26 29.31
CA LEU A 57 44.69 -1.79 29.72
C LEU A 57 44.61 -1.69 31.24
N LYS A 58 43.97 -0.64 31.75
CA LYS A 58 43.68 -0.45 33.19
C LYS A 58 42.17 -0.46 33.42
N SER A 59 41.70 -1.22 34.39
CA SER A 59 40.27 -1.31 34.74
C SER A 59 39.79 -0.06 35.48
N ASN A 60 38.53 0.34 35.26
CA ASN A 60 37.88 1.36 36.06
C ASN A 60 37.75 0.89 37.52
N SER A 61 38.15 1.74 38.47
CA SER A 61 38.12 1.45 39.90
C SER A 61 36.75 1.70 40.56
N LYS A 62 35.83 2.39 39.86
CA LYS A 62 34.48 2.67 40.37
C LYS A 62 33.69 1.37 40.58
N GLN A 63 33.25 1.13 41.80
CA GLN A 63 32.44 -0.03 42.20
C GLN A 63 31.00 0.38 42.47
N LYS A 64 30.07 -0.57 42.28
CA LYS A 64 28.65 -0.36 42.58
C LYS A 64 28.42 -0.28 44.09
N ILE A 65 27.63 0.71 44.50
CA ILE A 65 27.08 0.82 45.86
C ILE A 65 25.71 0.13 45.84
N ASN A 66 25.41 -0.73 46.82
CA ASN A 66 24.14 -1.46 46.94
C ASN A 66 23.66 -2.13 45.63
N ASN A 67 24.59 -2.72 44.86
CA ASN A 67 24.30 -3.31 43.54
C ASN A 67 23.67 -2.35 42.50
N GLY A 68 23.74 -1.05 42.72
CA GLY A 68 23.17 -0.01 41.84
C GLY A 68 21.71 0.32 42.15
N THR A 69 21.13 -0.19 43.25
CA THR A 69 19.76 0.16 43.63
C THR A 69 19.63 1.66 43.91
N PRO A 70 18.59 2.33 43.39
CA PRO A 70 18.33 3.72 43.73
C PRO A 70 18.18 3.97 45.24
N ASP A 71 18.63 5.14 45.69
CA ASP A 71 18.47 5.60 47.08
C ASP A 71 17.08 6.22 47.37
N ASP A 72 16.20 6.28 46.37
CA ASP A 72 14.86 6.87 46.47
C ASP A 72 13.72 5.87 46.22
N ASP A 73 12.52 6.28 46.60
CA ASP A 73 11.31 5.47 46.53
C ASP A 73 10.54 5.60 45.19
N LEU A 74 11.08 6.29 44.19
CA LEU A 74 10.38 6.54 42.92
C LEU A 74 10.41 5.31 42.01
N PRO A 75 9.28 4.92 41.38
CA PRO A 75 9.31 3.94 40.29
C PRO A 75 10.17 4.44 39.12
N ARG A 76 10.86 3.51 38.46
CA ARG A 76 11.71 3.79 37.29
C ARG A 76 10.92 3.57 35.99
N LEU A 77 10.79 4.61 35.18
CA LEU A 77 10.25 4.54 33.82
C LEU A 77 11.39 4.21 32.86
N VAL A 78 11.25 3.13 32.11
CA VAL A 78 12.21 2.71 31.09
C VAL A 78 11.53 2.82 29.73
N ALA A 79 12.00 3.72 28.87
CA ALA A 79 11.48 3.87 27.51
C ALA A 79 12.56 3.51 26.50
N VAL A 80 12.23 2.62 25.57
CA VAL A 80 13.18 2.07 24.60
C VAL A 80 12.54 1.93 23.23
N SER A 81 13.37 1.88 22.19
CA SER A 81 12.94 1.70 20.81
C SER A 81 13.74 0.61 20.12
N GLY A 82 13.16 -0.02 19.11
CA GLY A 82 13.80 -1.07 18.33
C GLY A 82 13.23 -1.16 16.92
N ARG A 83 13.93 -1.90 16.06
CA ARG A 83 13.48 -2.14 14.67
C ARG A 83 12.24 -3.04 14.59
N THR A 84 12.10 -3.95 15.56
CA THR A 84 10.99 -4.89 15.66
C THR A 84 10.35 -4.84 17.06
N GLU A 85 9.12 -5.33 17.18
CA GLU A 85 8.45 -5.46 18.47
C GLU A 85 9.24 -6.37 19.44
N GLU A 86 9.85 -7.44 18.91
CA GLU A 86 10.66 -8.39 19.66
C GLU A 86 11.92 -7.74 20.24
N ALA A 87 12.56 -6.83 19.50
CA ALA A 87 13.73 -6.09 20.00
C ALA A 87 13.40 -5.31 21.28
N VAL A 88 12.27 -4.61 21.30
CA VAL A 88 11.79 -3.86 22.46
C VAL A 88 11.46 -4.80 23.62
N LYS A 89 10.74 -5.90 23.36
CA LYS A 89 10.39 -6.90 24.37
C LYS A 89 11.63 -7.56 24.99
N THR A 90 12.68 -7.81 24.21
CA THR A 90 13.93 -8.40 24.70
C THR A 90 14.60 -7.49 25.74
N ILE A 91 14.64 -6.18 25.48
CA ILE A 91 15.19 -5.21 26.44
C ILE A 91 14.34 -5.17 27.71
N PHE A 92 13.00 -5.17 27.60
CA PHE A 92 12.12 -5.20 28.77
C PHE A 92 12.27 -6.46 29.60
N ASN A 93 12.34 -7.63 28.97
CA ASN A 93 12.56 -8.89 29.67
C ASN A 93 13.90 -8.89 30.43
N ASP A 94 14.97 -8.35 29.83
CA ASP A 94 16.26 -8.23 30.51
C ASP A 94 16.19 -7.30 31.73
N VAL A 95 15.55 -6.14 31.59
CA VAL A 95 15.37 -5.19 32.70
C VAL A 95 14.49 -5.78 33.81
N GLN A 96 13.41 -6.48 33.48
CA GLN A 96 12.47 -7.06 34.44
C GLN A 96 13.09 -8.21 35.26
N ASN A 97 14.00 -8.98 34.64
CA ASN A 97 14.66 -10.12 35.29
C ASN A 97 15.83 -9.72 36.20
N ARG A 98 16.11 -8.43 36.35
CA ARG A 98 17.22 -7.90 37.15
C ARG A 98 16.69 -7.09 38.34
N LEU A 99 17.56 -6.93 39.34
CA LEU A 99 17.35 -5.90 40.36
C LEU A 99 17.43 -4.51 39.69
N THR A 100 16.60 -3.57 40.15
CA THR A 100 16.58 -2.20 39.63
C THR A 100 17.96 -1.55 39.80
N ASP A 101 18.66 -1.37 38.69
CA ASP A 101 20.00 -0.76 38.64
C ASP A 101 19.92 0.61 37.98
N ALA A 102 20.16 1.66 38.77
CA ALA A 102 20.04 3.05 38.35
C ALA A 102 21.03 3.43 37.24
N GLU A 103 22.27 2.91 37.30
CA GLU A 103 23.28 3.19 36.27
C GLU A 103 22.92 2.51 34.94
N TYR A 104 22.44 1.26 35.01
CA TYR A 104 21.99 0.52 33.83
C TYR A 104 20.77 1.17 33.16
N ILE A 105 19.76 1.54 33.94
CA ILE A 105 18.58 2.24 33.45
C ILE A 105 18.97 3.60 32.86
N SER A 106 19.90 4.32 33.49
CA SER A 106 20.41 5.58 32.96
C SER A 106 21.08 5.40 31.60
N LEU A 107 21.84 4.33 31.37
CA LEU A 107 22.40 4.04 30.04
C LEU A 107 21.29 3.87 28.99
N LEU A 108 20.22 3.14 29.31
CA LEU A 108 19.07 2.98 28.39
C LEU A 108 18.40 4.33 28.12
N HIS A 109 18.22 5.19 29.14
CA HIS A 109 17.70 6.54 28.95
C HIS A 109 18.57 7.36 28.01
N HIS A 110 19.89 7.31 28.15
CA HIS A 110 20.81 8.08 27.31
C HIS A 110 20.85 7.55 25.86
N ILE A 111 20.76 6.23 25.65
CA ILE A 111 20.69 5.63 24.30
C ILE A 111 19.41 6.05 23.57
N HIS A 112 18.27 5.95 24.25
CA HIS A 112 16.97 6.26 23.66
C HIS A 112 16.52 7.70 23.87
N ASN A 113 17.46 8.57 24.22
CA ASN A 113 17.23 9.99 24.45
C ASN A 113 16.91 10.76 23.16
N TYR A 114 17.41 10.23 22.04
CA TYR A 114 17.18 10.73 20.69
C TYR A 114 16.42 9.68 19.88
N ASN A 115 15.77 10.13 18.82
CA ASN A 115 15.18 9.19 17.88
C ASN A 115 16.30 8.44 17.13
N ILE A 116 16.18 7.12 17.06
CA ILE A 116 17.10 6.26 16.32
C ILE A 116 16.42 5.89 15.01
N ASP A 117 17.09 6.17 13.90
CA ASP A 117 16.53 5.93 12.58
C ASP A 117 16.31 4.44 12.31
N GLY A 118 15.13 4.12 11.78
CA GLY A 118 14.68 2.75 11.52
C GLY A 118 14.07 2.04 12.75
N HIS A 119 13.97 2.69 13.91
CA HIS A 119 13.29 2.13 15.07
C HIS A 119 11.78 2.40 15.03
N PHE A 120 11.05 1.59 14.26
CA PHE A 120 9.60 1.73 14.09
C PHE A 120 8.77 1.28 15.30
N TYR A 121 9.38 0.58 16.26
CA TYR A 121 8.72 0.13 17.47
C TYR A 121 9.24 0.89 18.68
N ARG A 122 8.30 1.42 19.46
CA ARG A 122 8.59 2.11 20.71
C ARG A 122 7.78 1.49 21.83
N GLY A 123 8.39 1.40 23.00
CA GLY A 123 7.68 1.00 24.19
C GLY A 123 8.17 1.71 25.43
N TYR A 124 7.38 1.60 26.49
CA TYR A 124 7.82 1.92 27.84
C TYR A 124 7.44 0.80 28.81
N MET A 125 8.18 0.72 29.91
CA MET A 125 7.95 -0.17 31.05
C MET A 125 8.15 0.60 32.35
N MET A 126 7.31 0.33 33.35
CA MET A 126 7.49 0.86 34.70
C MET A 126 8.01 -0.23 35.64
N MET A 127 9.03 0.10 36.41
CA MET A 127 9.68 -0.76 37.40
C MET A 127 9.45 -0.20 38.80
N ASN A 128 8.82 -0.98 39.67
CA ASN A 128 8.59 -0.58 41.05
C ASN A 128 9.77 -1.03 41.92
N CYS A 129 10.36 -0.08 42.66
CA CYS A 129 11.56 -0.33 43.46
C CYS A 129 11.31 -1.19 44.73
N LYS A 130 10.05 -1.38 45.17
CA LYS A 130 9.74 -1.97 46.49
C LYS A 130 9.35 -3.46 46.52
N LYS A 131 9.19 -4.18 45.40
CA LYS A 131 8.73 -5.59 45.41
C LYS A 131 9.75 -6.55 44.80
N ILE A 132 10.33 -7.38 45.66
CA ILE A 132 11.40 -8.34 45.35
C ILE A 132 10.92 -9.59 44.58
N LYS A 133 9.61 -9.88 44.44
CA LYS A 133 9.20 -11.18 43.84
C LYS A 133 7.98 -11.23 42.91
N SER A 134 7.39 -10.10 42.51
CA SER A 134 6.46 -10.05 41.37
C SER A 134 6.19 -8.58 41.02
N CYS A 135 7.05 -7.98 40.20
CA CYS A 135 6.76 -6.66 39.65
C CYS A 135 5.64 -6.81 38.63
N SER A 136 4.46 -6.29 38.93
CA SER A 136 3.44 -5.97 37.93
C SER A 136 3.96 -4.83 37.06
N SER A 137 4.83 -5.16 36.10
CA SER A 137 5.36 -4.20 35.14
C SER A 137 4.32 -3.95 34.07
N ILE A 138 3.81 -2.72 33.98
CA ILE A 138 3.01 -2.29 32.84
C ILE A 138 3.98 -2.03 31.70
N SER A 139 3.95 -2.89 30.67
CA SER A 139 4.67 -2.68 29.42
C SER A 139 3.69 -2.44 28.29
N LYS A 140 4.02 -1.48 27.42
CA LYS A 140 3.28 -1.24 26.18
C LYS A 140 4.27 -1.05 25.05
N VAL A 141 4.01 -1.72 23.93
CA VAL A 141 4.80 -1.58 22.69
C VAL A 141 3.84 -1.24 21.57
N LYS A 142 4.21 -0.28 20.73
CA LYS A 142 3.41 0.11 19.57
C LYS A 142 4.30 0.49 18.41
N HIS A 143 3.82 0.18 17.22
CA HIS A 143 4.36 0.73 15.99
C HIS A 143 4.13 2.26 15.97
N SER A 144 5.20 3.01 15.73
CA SER A 144 5.20 4.47 15.72
C SER A 144 5.91 4.96 14.46
N LEU A 145 5.19 5.74 13.64
CA LEU A 145 5.75 6.35 12.43
C LEU A 145 6.64 7.53 12.85
N HIS A 146 7.85 7.60 12.29
CA HIS A 146 8.86 8.63 12.56
C HIS A 146 8.46 10.00 11.99
N ILE A 147 7.40 10.60 12.53
CA ILE A 147 6.94 11.93 12.16
C ILE A 147 7.05 12.80 13.40
N LYS A 148 7.77 13.93 13.29
CA LYS A 148 7.76 14.95 14.36
C LYS A 148 6.34 15.48 14.48
N ARG A 149 5.75 15.32 15.66
CA ARG A 149 4.37 15.75 15.94
C ARG A 149 4.40 17.03 16.77
N PRO A 150 3.60 18.04 16.40
CA PRO A 150 3.52 19.26 17.19
C PRO A 150 2.88 18.97 18.55
N ILE A 151 3.33 19.67 19.59
CA ILE A 151 2.84 19.50 20.97
C ILE A 151 1.92 20.66 21.32
N CYS A 152 0.71 20.38 21.80
CA CYS A 152 -0.20 21.40 22.29
C CYS A 152 -0.44 21.22 23.78
N PHE A 153 -0.14 22.24 24.58
CA PHE A 153 -0.52 22.27 26.00
C PHE A 153 -1.92 22.89 26.14
N ILE A 154 -2.78 22.21 26.88
CA ILE A 154 -4.14 22.65 27.16
C ILE A 154 -4.28 22.79 28.68
N PHE A 155 -4.50 24.01 29.15
CA PHE A 155 -4.68 24.29 30.57
C PHE A 155 -6.16 24.36 30.92
N SER A 156 -6.67 23.34 31.61
CA SER A 156 -8.08 23.30 32.01
C SER A 156 -8.40 24.28 33.13
N GLY A 157 -9.63 24.78 33.15
CA GLY A 157 -10.12 25.71 34.15
C GLY A 157 -10.69 25.06 35.42
N LEU A 158 -11.59 25.77 36.09
CA LEU A 158 -12.26 25.31 37.31
C LEU A 158 -13.41 24.32 37.00
N GLY A 159 -13.68 23.35 37.90
CA GLY A 159 -14.90 22.54 37.83
C GLY A 159 -14.90 21.19 38.57
N SER A 160 -13.73 20.61 38.86
CA SER A 160 -13.59 19.39 39.68
C SER A 160 -12.16 19.23 40.23
N GLN A 161 -11.78 20.13 41.13
CA GLN A 161 -10.42 20.23 41.64
C GLN A 161 -10.21 19.28 42.82
N TRP A 162 -9.11 18.54 42.75
CA TRP A 162 -8.57 17.79 43.87
C TRP A 162 -7.05 17.88 43.81
N PHE A 163 -6.43 18.49 44.82
CA PHE A 163 -5.00 18.76 44.81
C PHE A 163 -4.15 17.66 45.45
N GLY A 164 -4.77 16.66 46.08
CA GLY A 164 -4.07 15.61 46.85
C GLY A 164 -3.00 14.84 46.06
N MET A 165 -3.11 14.78 44.72
CA MET A 165 -2.06 14.22 43.85
C MET A 165 -0.69 14.90 44.01
N SER A 166 -0.68 16.18 44.39
CA SER A 166 0.52 17.00 44.44
C SER A 166 1.49 16.49 45.51
N ARG A 167 0.98 15.83 46.56
CA ARG A 167 1.81 15.19 47.60
C ARG A 167 2.80 14.19 47.00
N ASP A 168 2.35 13.42 46.03
CA ASP A 168 3.20 12.46 45.32
C ASP A 168 4.13 13.16 44.32
N LEU A 169 3.65 14.22 43.66
CA LEU A 169 4.46 15.02 42.73
C LEU A 169 5.60 15.76 43.45
N MET A 170 5.44 16.12 44.73
CA MET A 170 6.49 16.72 45.55
C MET A 170 7.73 15.82 45.74
N LYS A 171 7.62 14.51 45.45
CA LYS A 171 8.79 13.60 45.45
C LYS A 171 9.73 13.86 44.25
N PHE A 172 9.24 14.51 43.19
CA PHE A 172 10.10 14.94 42.07
C PHE A 172 10.78 16.27 42.41
N PRO A 173 12.13 16.35 42.43
CA PRO A 173 12.85 17.56 42.85
C PRO A 173 12.49 18.81 42.05
N VAL A 174 12.23 18.65 40.74
CA VAL A 174 11.85 19.75 39.84
C VAL A 174 10.51 20.36 40.26
N PHE A 175 9.50 19.52 40.51
CA PHE A 175 8.17 19.95 40.94
C PHE A 175 8.25 20.64 42.31
N ALA A 176 8.94 20.04 43.29
CA ALA A 176 9.10 20.63 44.61
C ALA A 176 9.79 22.00 44.57
N LYS A 177 10.79 22.17 43.69
CA LYS A 177 11.49 23.45 43.50
C LYS A 177 10.55 24.53 42.93
N ALA A 178 9.68 24.17 41.98
CA ALA A 178 8.69 25.08 41.40
C ALA A 178 7.66 25.55 42.45
N ILE A 179 7.14 24.63 43.27
CA ILE A 179 6.20 24.97 44.34
C ILE A 179 6.87 25.85 45.40
N LYS A 180 8.10 25.52 45.82
CA LYS A 180 8.87 26.34 46.77
C LYS A 180 9.10 27.77 46.27
N LYS A 181 9.30 27.93 44.96
CA LYS A 181 9.41 29.25 44.33
C LYS A 181 8.12 30.06 44.51
N CYS A 182 6.97 29.41 44.32
CA CYS A 182 5.66 30.03 44.52
C CYS A 182 5.39 30.35 46.01
N ASP A 183 5.78 29.47 46.94
CA ASP A 183 5.69 29.71 48.39
C ASP A 183 6.48 30.95 48.82
N ASN A 184 7.72 31.10 48.32
CA ASN A 184 8.55 32.26 48.65
C ASN A 184 7.90 33.59 48.26
N VAL A 185 7.14 33.60 47.16
CA VAL A 185 6.42 34.79 46.67
C VAL A 185 5.21 35.11 47.53
N LEU A 186 4.46 34.09 47.96
CA LEU A 186 3.23 34.27 48.74
C LEU A 186 3.45 34.37 50.26
N LYS A 187 4.67 34.13 50.73
CA LYS A 187 5.04 34.22 52.14
C LYS A 187 4.68 35.57 52.78
N SER A 188 4.82 36.68 52.05
CA SER A 188 4.45 38.01 52.54
C SER A 188 2.94 38.21 52.73
N TYR A 189 2.11 37.36 52.10
CA TYR A 189 0.66 37.36 52.21
C TYR A 189 0.15 36.30 53.20
N GLY A 190 1.05 35.61 53.91
CA GLY A 190 0.70 34.58 54.89
C GLY A 190 0.15 33.29 54.28
N ILE A 191 0.44 33.00 53.01
CA ILE A 191 -0.07 31.83 52.30
C ILE A 191 1.09 30.94 51.84
N LEU A 192 0.94 29.64 52.07
CA LEU A 192 1.82 28.59 51.54
C LEU A 192 1.00 27.71 50.59
N ILE A 193 1.44 27.61 49.34
CA ILE A 193 0.87 26.72 48.32
C ILE A 193 1.14 25.27 48.65
N THR A 194 2.31 24.96 49.23
CA THR A 194 2.61 23.59 49.69
C THR A 194 1.49 23.06 50.60
N ASP A 195 0.98 23.89 51.53
CA ASP A 195 -0.10 23.48 52.44
C ASP A 195 -1.42 23.28 51.67
N ILE A 196 -1.73 24.14 50.71
CA ILE A 196 -2.93 24.02 49.87
C ILE A 196 -2.88 22.74 49.03
N LEU A 197 -1.73 22.42 48.44
CA LEU A 197 -1.55 21.29 47.54
C LEU A 197 -1.43 19.94 48.26
N THR A 198 -0.94 19.92 49.49
CA THR A 198 -0.68 18.68 50.24
C THR A 198 -1.73 18.36 51.29
N SER A 199 -2.68 19.26 51.57
CA SER A 199 -3.71 19.04 52.58
C SER A 199 -4.79 18.04 52.13
N ASP A 200 -5.25 17.23 53.08
CA ASP A 200 -6.37 16.29 52.92
C ASP A 200 -7.75 16.95 53.12
N ASN A 201 -7.79 18.24 53.48
CA ASN A 201 -9.04 18.94 53.75
C ASN A 201 -9.77 19.31 52.45
N LYS A 202 -10.87 18.60 52.17
CA LYS A 202 -11.72 18.82 50.99
C LYS A 202 -12.33 20.22 50.92
N ASN A 203 -12.49 20.90 52.06
CA ASN A 203 -13.10 22.23 52.14
C ASN A 203 -12.11 23.37 51.79
N ILE A 204 -10.83 23.05 51.52
CA ILE A 204 -9.87 24.05 51.03
C ILE A 204 -10.33 24.66 49.71
N CYS A 205 -11.01 23.86 48.88
CA CYS A 205 -11.56 24.29 47.61
C CYS A 205 -12.74 25.27 47.73
N ASP A 206 -13.34 25.43 48.93
CA ASP A 206 -14.45 26.38 49.15
C ASP A 206 -13.98 27.83 49.17
N ASN A 207 -12.70 28.07 49.51
CA ASN A 207 -12.12 29.40 49.43
C ASN A 207 -11.57 29.65 48.03
N ILE A 208 -12.15 30.63 47.31
CA ILE A 208 -11.77 30.93 45.93
C ILE A 208 -10.28 31.27 45.77
N ILE A 209 -9.67 31.96 46.73
CA ILE A 209 -8.25 32.31 46.68
C ILE A 209 -7.42 31.03 46.70
N LYS A 210 -7.70 30.12 47.64
CA LYS A 210 -6.99 28.84 47.76
C LYS A 210 -7.23 27.93 46.55
N LEU A 211 -8.45 27.94 46.00
CA LEU A 211 -8.82 27.17 44.81
C LEU A 211 -8.01 27.59 43.58
N LEU A 212 -7.92 28.90 43.33
CA LEU A 212 -7.15 29.45 42.21
C LEU A 212 -5.65 29.22 42.37
N LEU A 213 -5.13 29.45 43.58
CA LEU A 213 -3.72 29.22 43.89
C LEU A 213 -3.32 27.76 43.76
N GLY A 214 -4.15 26.83 44.24
CA GLY A 214 -3.91 25.40 44.10
C GLY A 214 -3.86 24.96 42.65
N LEU A 215 -4.81 25.42 41.81
CA LEU A 215 -4.83 25.05 40.40
C LEU A 215 -3.62 25.62 39.65
N VAL A 216 -3.36 26.92 39.79
CA VAL A 216 -2.26 27.60 39.09
C VAL A 216 -0.90 27.07 39.57
N GLY A 217 -0.73 26.87 40.89
CA GLY A 217 0.50 26.31 41.45
C GLY A 217 0.78 24.89 40.94
N LEU A 218 -0.25 24.03 40.88
CA LEU A 218 -0.12 22.69 40.29
C LEU A 218 0.29 22.76 38.82
N GLN A 219 -0.38 23.58 38.00
CA GLN A 219 -0.10 23.68 36.58
C GLN A 219 1.32 24.23 36.31
N ILE A 220 1.80 25.21 37.09
CA ILE A 220 3.20 25.69 37.05
C ILE A 220 4.17 24.53 37.33
N GLY A 221 3.95 23.75 38.39
CA GLY A 221 4.80 22.62 38.73
C GLY A 221 4.84 21.54 37.64
N ILE A 222 3.70 21.27 36.99
CA ILE A 222 3.63 20.31 35.87
C ILE A 222 4.36 20.84 34.64
N ILE A 223 4.26 22.13 34.33
CA ILE A 223 5.02 22.75 33.23
C ILE A 223 6.51 22.59 33.48
N ASP A 224 7.00 22.90 34.68
CA ASP A 224 8.42 22.77 35.03
C ASP A 224 8.89 21.31 34.91
N LEU A 225 8.05 20.35 35.32
CA LEU A 225 8.33 18.93 35.16
C LEU A 225 8.43 18.54 33.67
N LEU A 226 7.44 18.89 32.84
CA LEU A 226 7.42 18.58 31.40
C LEU A 226 8.59 19.25 30.66
N THR A 227 8.87 20.51 30.97
CA THR A 227 10.00 21.23 30.35
C THR A 227 11.35 20.65 30.77
N SER A 228 11.50 20.15 32.01
CA SER A 228 12.73 19.47 32.46
C SER A 228 13.07 18.20 31.66
N ILE A 229 12.05 17.53 31.13
CA ILE A 229 12.21 16.36 30.24
C ILE A 229 12.15 16.77 28.76
N ASN A 230 12.35 18.04 28.43
CA ASN A 230 12.34 18.58 27.07
C ASN A 230 11.01 18.39 26.31
N ILE A 231 9.89 18.34 27.04
CA ILE A 231 8.56 18.42 26.46
C ILE A 231 8.11 19.87 26.54
N VAL A 232 8.23 20.58 25.40
CA VAL A 232 7.89 22.00 25.25
C VAL A 232 6.73 22.17 24.26
N PRO A 233 5.80 23.11 24.47
CA PRO A 233 4.66 23.29 23.58
C PRO A 233 5.05 24.03 22.28
N ASP A 234 4.51 23.54 21.17
CA ASP A 234 4.40 24.27 19.90
C ASP A 234 3.14 25.14 19.87
N PHE A 235 2.08 24.70 20.58
CA PHE A 235 0.82 25.43 20.73
C PHE A 235 0.37 25.44 22.19
N ILE A 236 -0.30 26.52 22.60
CA ILE A 236 -0.78 26.73 23.97
C ILE A 236 -2.23 27.18 23.91
N ILE A 237 -3.11 26.53 24.68
CA ILE A 237 -4.53 26.87 24.80
C ILE A 237 -4.92 26.92 26.28
N GLY A 238 -5.55 28.00 26.70
CA GLY A 238 -6.14 28.13 28.03
C GLY A 238 -7.65 27.99 27.99
N HIS A 239 -8.22 27.27 28.94
CA HIS A 239 -9.66 27.22 29.16
C HIS A 239 -10.00 27.97 30.45
N SER A 240 -10.76 29.06 30.33
CA SER A 240 -11.11 29.94 31.45
C SER A 240 -9.87 30.35 32.25
N ILE A 241 -9.82 30.08 33.55
CA ILE A 241 -8.70 30.44 34.42
C ILE A 241 -7.34 29.87 33.95
N GLY A 242 -7.32 28.78 33.18
CA GLY A 242 -6.09 28.23 32.59
C GLY A 242 -5.36 29.19 31.65
N GLU A 243 -6.04 30.24 31.16
CA GLU A 243 -5.46 31.31 30.35
C GLU A 243 -4.37 32.10 31.10
N ILE A 244 -4.44 32.17 32.44
CA ILE A 244 -3.39 32.81 33.25
C ILE A 244 -2.06 32.04 33.07
N VAL A 245 -2.14 30.71 33.12
CA VAL A 245 -0.97 29.83 33.04
C VAL A 245 -0.40 29.76 31.63
N CYS A 246 -1.19 30.05 30.61
CA CYS A 246 -0.70 30.20 29.24
C CYS A 246 0.40 31.26 29.14
N GLY A 247 0.28 32.37 29.90
CA GLY A 247 1.32 33.39 29.97
C GLY A 247 2.66 32.85 30.49
N TYR A 248 2.63 31.92 31.46
CA TYR A 248 3.82 31.25 31.96
C TYR A 248 4.42 30.28 30.92
N ALA A 249 3.57 29.43 30.34
CA ALA A 249 3.98 28.45 29.34
C ALA A 249 4.54 29.10 28.05
N ASP A 250 4.04 30.29 27.69
CA ASP A 250 4.50 31.08 26.54
C ASP A 250 5.79 31.87 26.85
N GLY A 251 6.16 32.01 28.14
CA GLY A 251 7.31 32.80 28.59
C GLY A 251 7.03 34.32 28.68
N CYS A 252 5.76 34.71 28.57
CA CYS A 252 5.29 36.09 28.76
C CYS A 252 5.29 36.49 30.23
N LEU A 253 4.94 35.56 31.12
CA LEU A 253 4.94 35.74 32.57
C LEU A 253 5.99 34.87 33.24
N THR A 254 6.56 35.38 34.32
CA THR A 254 7.34 34.60 35.28
C THR A 254 6.42 33.77 36.19
N ALA A 255 6.97 32.78 36.89
CA ALA A 255 6.19 32.00 37.87
C ALA A 255 5.63 32.90 38.99
N GLU A 256 6.43 33.89 39.41
CA GLU A 256 6.09 34.89 40.42
C GLU A 256 4.91 35.77 39.99
N GLU A 257 4.96 36.32 38.77
CA GLU A 257 3.87 37.14 38.22
C GLU A 257 2.60 36.32 38.02
N THR A 258 2.73 35.07 37.57
CA THR A 258 1.60 34.16 37.31
C THR A 258 0.87 33.82 38.61
N ILE A 259 1.61 33.44 39.66
CA ILE A 259 1.01 33.05 40.94
C ILE A 259 0.43 34.25 41.70
N LEU A 260 1.09 35.42 41.63
CA LEU A 260 0.53 36.66 42.16
C LEU A 260 -0.74 37.05 41.42
N SER A 261 -0.76 36.92 40.09
CA SER A 261 -1.97 37.21 39.31
C SER A 261 -3.13 36.34 39.79
N ALA A 262 -2.91 35.05 40.01
CA ALA A 262 -3.92 34.15 40.59
C ALA A 262 -4.39 34.59 41.99
N TYR A 263 -3.46 34.97 42.87
CA TYR A 263 -3.78 35.48 44.22
C TYR A 263 -4.67 36.73 44.15
N PHE A 264 -4.27 37.74 43.37
CA PHE A 264 -4.98 39.02 43.32
C PHE A 264 -6.32 38.93 42.59
N ILE A 265 -6.45 38.05 41.59
CA ILE A 265 -7.75 37.72 40.99
C ILE A 265 -8.66 37.08 42.03
N GLY A 266 -8.15 36.11 42.80
CA GLY A 266 -8.90 35.51 43.90
C GLY A 266 -9.32 36.53 44.96
N LEU A 267 -8.42 37.44 45.34
CA LEU A 267 -8.70 38.48 46.32
C LEU A 267 -9.78 39.45 45.83
N ALA A 268 -9.69 39.91 44.58
CA ALA A 268 -10.70 40.77 43.99
C ALA A 268 -12.08 40.10 43.88
N LEU A 269 -12.12 38.80 43.57
CA LEU A 269 -13.34 38.01 43.57
C LEU A 269 -13.93 37.87 44.98
N TYR A 270 -13.08 37.61 45.98
CA TYR A 270 -13.47 37.47 47.38
C TYR A 270 -14.01 38.78 47.98
N GLU A 271 -13.38 39.92 47.67
CA GLU A 271 -13.78 41.24 48.19
C GLU A 271 -14.99 41.86 47.45
N SER A 272 -15.41 41.29 46.31
CA SER A 272 -16.49 41.87 45.51
C SER A 272 -17.84 41.30 45.91
N LYS A 273 -18.87 42.16 45.91
CA LYS A 273 -20.25 41.71 46.08
C LYS A 273 -20.72 41.08 44.77
N ILE A 274 -20.66 39.76 44.70
CA ILE A 274 -21.12 38.96 43.56
C ILE A 274 -22.38 38.22 44.00
N CYS A 275 -23.38 38.10 43.11
CA CYS A 275 -24.57 37.31 43.40
C CYS A 275 -24.19 35.83 43.57
N ASN A 276 -24.90 35.12 44.47
CA ASN A 276 -24.71 33.69 44.60
C ASN A 276 -25.12 33.01 43.27
N SER A 277 -24.20 32.25 42.70
CA SER A 277 -24.31 31.81 41.31
C SER A 277 -23.94 30.35 41.13
N SER A 278 -24.34 29.80 39.98
CA SER A 278 -24.05 28.43 39.61
C SER A 278 -23.61 28.36 38.15
N MET A 279 -22.75 27.40 37.83
CA MET A 279 -22.36 27.08 36.47
C MET A 279 -22.74 25.63 36.15
N ALA A 280 -23.15 25.38 34.92
CA ALA A 280 -23.54 24.04 34.46
C ALA A 280 -23.07 23.78 33.03
N GLU A 281 -22.52 22.59 32.80
CA GLU A 281 -22.20 22.03 31.49
C GLU A 281 -23.47 21.40 30.90
N ILE A 282 -23.77 21.74 29.65
CA ILE A 282 -24.98 21.33 28.91
C ILE A 282 -24.55 20.75 27.56
N ASN A 283 -25.02 19.54 27.27
CA ASN A 283 -24.81 18.89 25.98
C ASN A 283 -26.03 19.07 25.07
N LEU A 284 -26.02 20.11 24.23
CA LEU A 284 -27.12 20.47 23.32
C LEU A 284 -26.55 21.17 22.08
N GLU A 285 -27.18 21.04 20.92
CA GLU A 285 -26.79 21.76 19.69
C GLU A 285 -26.95 23.29 19.83
N PHE A 286 -26.03 24.04 19.22
CA PHE A 286 -25.97 25.51 19.35
C PHE A 286 -27.29 26.24 19.04
N GLU A 287 -27.93 25.92 17.91
CA GLU A 287 -29.18 26.56 17.48
C GLU A 287 -30.32 26.38 18.50
N LYS A 288 -30.40 25.19 19.10
CA LYS A 288 -31.39 24.90 20.15
C LYS A 288 -31.06 25.62 21.45
N MET A 289 -29.78 25.64 21.81
CA MET A 289 -29.32 26.32 23.02
C MET A 289 -29.62 27.83 22.97
N LYS A 290 -29.30 28.49 21.86
CA LYS A 290 -29.54 29.93 21.69
C LYS A 290 -31.01 30.32 21.89
N ASN A 291 -31.94 29.49 21.45
CA ASN A 291 -33.37 29.75 21.53
C ASN A 291 -33.99 29.45 22.91
N ILE A 292 -33.38 28.55 23.68
CA ILE A 292 -33.94 28.04 24.95
C ILE A 292 -33.30 28.71 26.18
N CYS A 293 -32.13 29.34 26.01
CA CYS A 293 -31.40 30.00 27.11
C CYS A 293 -32.15 31.24 27.64
N PRO A 294 -32.44 31.32 28.96
CA PRO A 294 -33.00 32.51 29.59
C PRO A 294 -32.09 33.75 29.47
N SER A 295 -32.68 34.94 29.44
CA SER A 295 -31.95 36.20 29.27
C SER A 295 -31.02 36.59 30.42
N ASP A 296 -31.24 36.01 31.61
CA ASP A 296 -30.44 36.19 32.83
C ASP A 296 -29.36 35.11 33.02
N ILE A 297 -29.18 34.23 32.03
CA ILE A 297 -28.13 33.22 31.98
C ILE A 297 -27.22 33.52 30.78
N ASP A 298 -25.92 33.68 31.02
CA ASP A 298 -24.93 33.89 29.97
C ASP A 298 -24.29 32.55 29.56
N ILE A 299 -23.99 32.38 28.26
CA ILE A 299 -23.17 31.27 27.77
C ILE A 299 -21.70 31.61 28.01
N ALA A 300 -21.12 31.00 29.04
CA ALA A 300 -19.75 31.25 29.47
C ALA A 300 -18.70 30.57 28.58
N CYS A 301 -18.92 29.31 28.17
CA CYS A 301 -17.94 28.57 27.37
C CYS A 301 -18.60 27.86 26.18
N TYR A 302 -17.95 27.99 25.02
CA TYR A 302 -18.25 27.32 23.76
C TYR A 302 -17.18 26.24 23.54
N ASN A 303 -17.46 25.03 24.03
CA ASN A 303 -16.48 23.94 24.08
C ASN A 303 -16.48 23.12 22.77
N SER A 304 -17.65 22.76 22.26
CA SER A 304 -17.83 22.13 20.94
C SER A 304 -19.11 22.64 20.26
N SER A 305 -19.46 22.10 19.09
CA SER A 305 -20.75 22.39 18.42
C SER A 305 -21.98 21.98 19.23
N SER A 306 -21.80 21.11 20.23
CA SER A 306 -22.88 20.52 21.04
C SER A 306 -22.59 20.51 22.55
N ASN A 307 -21.55 21.20 23.03
CA ASN A 307 -21.20 21.28 24.45
C ASN A 307 -20.95 22.74 24.85
N PHE A 308 -21.72 23.20 25.83
CA PHE A 308 -21.71 24.57 26.32
C PHE A 308 -21.66 24.62 27.84
N ILE A 309 -21.04 25.65 28.41
CA ILE A 309 -21.14 25.94 29.85
C ILE A 309 -21.92 27.24 30.01
N VAL A 310 -22.95 27.19 30.84
CA VAL A 310 -23.77 28.35 31.20
C VAL A 310 -23.45 28.86 32.60
N SER A 311 -23.64 30.16 32.80
CA SER A 311 -23.27 30.88 34.01
C SER A 311 -24.33 31.91 34.37
N GLY A 312 -24.77 31.93 35.63
CA GLY A 312 -25.81 32.86 36.07
C GLY A 312 -26.26 32.64 37.52
N PRO A 313 -27.33 33.33 37.97
CA PRO A 313 -27.84 33.20 39.33
C PRO A 313 -28.26 31.77 39.67
N THR A 314 -27.97 31.31 40.90
CA THR A 314 -28.17 29.91 41.30
C THR A 314 -29.60 29.42 41.07
N ASN A 315 -30.60 30.25 41.36
CA ASN A 315 -32.01 29.88 41.21
C ASN A 315 -32.39 29.69 39.73
N SER A 316 -32.01 30.63 38.87
CA SER A 316 -32.27 30.58 37.44
C SER A 316 -31.56 29.41 36.76
N VAL A 317 -30.28 29.19 37.09
CA VAL A 317 -29.50 28.06 36.56
C VAL A 317 -30.09 26.74 37.02
N ASN A 318 -30.41 26.57 38.31
CA ASN A 318 -31.02 25.33 38.79
C ASN A 318 -32.37 25.06 38.08
N ALA A 319 -33.27 26.06 37.98
CA ALA A 319 -34.53 25.91 37.28
C ALA A 319 -34.34 25.54 35.79
N PHE A 320 -33.37 26.17 35.13
CA PHE A 320 -33.01 25.87 33.75
C PHE A 320 -32.47 24.44 33.60
N THR A 321 -31.55 24.03 34.46
CA THR A 321 -30.99 22.68 34.44
C THR A 321 -32.03 21.59 34.72
N SER A 322 -32.96 21.81 35.65
CA SER A 322 -34.07 20.88 35.91
C SER A 322 -35.02 20.77 34.72
N LYS A 323 -35.32 21.89 34.05
CA LYS A 323 -36.13 21.90 32.82
C LYS A 323 -35.46 21.08 31.71
N LEU A 324 -34.15 21.22 31.54
CA LEU A 324 -33.39 20.46 30.54
C LEU A 324 -33.30 18.97 30.88
N GLN A 325 -33.06 18.63 32.15
CA GLN A 325 -33.02 17.24 32.61
C GLN A 325 -34.37 16.54 32.41
N ASN A 326 -35.49 17.22 32.67
CA ASN A 326 -36.84 16.70 32.41
C ASN A 326 -37.09 16.41 30.92
N ASN A 327 -36.40 17.11 30.03
CA ASN A 327 -36.46 16.90 28.58
C ASN A 327 -35.41 15.88 28.08
N GLY A 328 -34.76 15.14 28.97
CA GLY A 328 -33.76 14.12 28.63
C GLY A 328 -32.40 14.65 28.18
N ILE A 329 -32.11 15.95 28.40
CA ILE A 329 -30.83 16.56 28.02
C ILE A 329 -29.80 16.35 29.14
N SER A 330 -28.59 15.94 28.77
CA SER A 330 -27.49 15.74 29.72
C SER A 330 -26.97 17.08 30.26
N VAL A 331 -26.99 17.21 31.59
CA VAL A 331 -26.53 18.40 32.31
C VAL A 331 -25.65 17.99 33.49
N LYS A 332 -24.50 18.65 33.65
CA LYS A 332 -23.56 18.45 34.75
C LYS A 332 -23.28 19.76 35.46
N LYS A 333 -23.56 19.84 36.76
CA LYS A 333 -23.24 21.02 37.58
C LYS A 333 -21.74 21.10 37.83
N LEU A 334 -21.16 22.30 37.73
CA LEU A 334 -19.74 22.55 37.93
C LEU A 334 -19.52 23.33 39.23
N PHE A 335 -18.52 22.92 40.01
CA PHE A 335 -18.15 23.63 41.23
C PHE A 335 -17.05 24.66 40.93
N CYS A 336 -17.43 25.94 40.96
CA CYS A 336 -16.56 27.08 40.68
C CYS A 336 -16.59 28.10 41.82
N GLY A 337 -16.66 27.65 43.09
CA GLY A 337 -16.68 28.54 44.26
C GLY A 337 -17.90 29.46 44.33
N ASN A 338 -19.03 29.07 43.70
CA ASN A 338 -20.25 29.87 43.56
C ASN A 338 -20.08 31.21 42.82
N ILE A 339 -19.10 31.30 41.92
CA ILE A 339 -18.81 32.51 41.12
C ILE A 339 -19.25 32.30 39.65
N PRO A 340 -19.90 33.30 39.02
CA PRO A 340 -20.40 33.18 37.65
C PRO A 340 -19.32 33.65 36.67
N PHE A 341 -18.29 32.84 36.45
CA PHE A 341 -17.22 33.17 35.51
C PHE A 341 -17.75 33.42 34.09
N HIS A 342 -17.07 34.29 33.34
CA HIS A 342 -17.41 34.66 31.94
C HIS A 342 -18.85 35.14 31.76
N SER A 343 -19.33 35.95 32.71
CA SER A 343 -20.67 36.53 32.70
C SER A 343 -20.65 38.03 33.03
N ARG A 344 -21.78 38.69 32.80
CA ARG A 344 -21.97 40.09 33.20
C ARG A 344 -21.88 40.35 34.71
N TYR A 345 -22.01 39.31 35.53
CA TYR A 345 -22.09 39.44 37.00
C TYR A 345 -20.73 39.68 37.68
N ILE A 346 -19.61 39.50 36.97
CA ILE A 346 -18.26 39.69 37.53
C ILE A 346 -17.62 41.05 37.20
N VAL A 347 -18.37 41.99 36.61
CA VAL A 347 -17.88 43.33 36.23
C VAL A 347 -17.26 44.08 37.41
N SER A 348 -17.91 44.04 38.59
CA SER A 348 -17.41 44.70 39.81
C SER A 348 -16.06 44.12 40.26
N ALA A 349 -15.89 42.80 40.16
CA ALA A 349 -14.64 42.12 40.45
C ALA A 349 -13.56 42.42 39.41
N ALA A 350 -13.90 42.49 38.12
CA ALA A 350 -12.98 42.85 37.05
C ALA A 350 -12.36 44.23 37.28
N ILE A 351 -13.13 45.23 37.71
CA ILE A 351 -12.58 46.57 38.02
C ILE A 351 -11.53 46.49 39.15
N LYS A 352 -11.79 45.71 40.21
CA LYS A 352 -10.80 45.50 41.30
C LYS A 352 -9.59 44.70 40.83
N CYS A 353 -9.80 43.63 40.06
CA CYS A 353 -8.72 42.85 39.45
C CYS A 353 -7.79 43.75 38.62
N LYS A 354 -8.35 44.65 37.81
CA LYS A 354 -7.56 45.61 37.01
C LYS A 354 -6.63 46.45 37.90
N LYS A 355 -7.15 46.98 39.01
CA LYS A 355 -6.37 47.77 39.97
C LYS A 355 -5.22 46.96 40.58
N TYR A 356 -5.45 45.69 40.92
CA TYR A 356 -4.43 44.84 41.53
C TYR A 356 -3.40 44.33 40.51
N LEU A 357 -3.84 43.83 39.35
CA LEU A 357 -2.95 43.30 38.33
C LEU A 357 -2.02 44.37 37.72
N ASN A 358 -2.45 45.64 37.65
CA ASN A 358 -1.59 46.76 37.24
C ASN A 358 -0.33 46.92 38.13
N ARG A 359 -0.34 46.37 39.36
CA ARG A 359 0.82 46.42 40.27
C ARG A 359 1.88 45.35 39.95
N ILE A 360 1.50 44.30 39.21
CA ILE A 360 2.28 43.07 39.05
C ILE A 360 2.70 42.89 37.60
N LEU A 361 1.85 43.29 36.65
CA LEU A 361 2.06 43.10 35.22
C LEU A 361 2.69 44.36 34.61
N PRO A 362 4.03 44.44 34.48
CA PRO A 362 4.64 45.48 33.66
C PRO A 362 4.39 45.17 32.17
N GLN A 363 3.98 46.17 31.38
CA GLN A 363 3.76 46.06 29.93
C GLN A 363 5.08 45.78 29.19
N LYS A 364 5.56 44.52 29.15
CA LYS A 364 6.92 44.23 28.68
C LYS A 364 7.04 43.19 27.58
N LYS A 365 6.10 42.24 27.45
CA LYS A 365 6.22 41.15 26.46
C LYS A 365 4.92 40.94 25.68
N SER A 366 5.05 40.83 24.36
CA SER A 366 3.96 40.43 23.46
C SER A 366 3.82 38.92 23.46
N ARG A 367 2.59 38.45 23.32
CA ARG A 367 2.27 37.02 23.21
C ARG A 367 2.93 36.43 21.97
N SER A 368 3.38 35.19 22.03
CA SER A 368 3.88 34.51 20.84
C SER A 368 2.73 33.97 19.98
N SER A 369 3.02 33.62 18.72
CA SER A 369 2.06 32.96 17.82
C SER A 369 1.68 31.55 18.27
N LYS A 370 2.37 30.98 19.27
CA LYS A 370 2.06 29.66 19.84
C LYS A 370 0.80 29.70 20.71
N TRP A 371 0.51 30.85 21.34
CA TRP A 371 -0.62 30.99 22.24
C TRP A 371 -1.91 31.28 21.45
N LEU A 372 -2.72 30.24 21.31
CA LEU A 372 -4.03 30.27 20.67
C LEU A 372 -5.07 30.70 21.72
N THR A 373 -5.32 32.00 21.81
CA THR A 373 -6.30 32.56 22.75
C THR A 373 -7.71 32.03 22.50
N THR A 374 -8.41 31.77 23.60
CA THR A 374 -9.82 31.39 23.59
C THR A 374 -10.76 32.57 23.82
N SER A 375 -10.26 33.81 23.77
CA SER A 375 -11.10 35.01 23.87
C SER A 375 -11.87 35.28 22.56
N ALA A 376 -13.12 35.72 22.69
CA ALA A 376 -13.89 36.26 21.57
C ALA A 376 -13.50 37.70 21.17
N CYS A 377 -12.61 38.38 21.92
CA CYS A 377 -12.31 39.80 21.78
C CYS A 377 -11.27 40.13 20.69
N GLU A 378 -11.39 41.30 20.03
CA GLU A 378 -10.41 41.81 19.04
C GLU A 378 -9.03 42.13 19.64
N CYS A 379 -8.94 42.36 20.97
CA CYS A 379 -7.67 42.44 21.70
C CYS A 379 -6.85 41.14 21.66
N ALA A 380 -7.40 40.08 21.04
CA ALA A 380 -6.73 38.82 20.74
C ALA A 380 -5.59 38.93 19.72
N ASN A 381 -5.33 40.08 19.10
CA ASN A 381 -4.18 40.28 18.21
C ASN A 381 -2.84 39.99 18.94
N VAL A 382 -2.03 39.12 18.33
CA VAL A 382 -0.72 38.67 18.86
C VAL A 382 0.26 39.84 19.00
N SER A 383 0.09 40.88 18.18
CA SER A 383 0.95 42.08 18.14
C SER A 383 0.80 43.01 19.35
N LEU A 384 -0.25 42.86 20.16
CA LEU A 384 -0.46 43.69 21.34
C LEU A 384 0.29 43.11 22.56
N PRO A 385 0.95 43.96 23.38
CA PRO A 385 1.61 43.50 24.60
C PRO A 385 0.60 42.90 25.57
N LEU A 386 1.01 41.88 26.32
CA LEU A 386 0.18 41.34 27.38
C LEU A 386 -0.01 42.41 28.45
N CYS A 387 -1.22 42.94 28.54
CA CYS A 387 -1.60 44.00 29.48
C CYS A 387 -2.74 43.53 30.37
N THR A 388 -2.97 44.25 31.46
CA THR A 388 -4.07 43.95 32.38
C THR A 388 -5.44 43.98 31.68
N ASP A 389 -5.61 44.86 30.68
CA ASP A 389 -6.85 44.95 29.90
C ASP A 389 -7.17 43.66 29.13
N TYR A 390 -6.15 42.94 28.66
CA TYR A 390 -6.34 41.63 28.03
C TYR A 390 -7.05 40.65 28.98
N TYR A 391 -6.53 40.48 30.19
CA TYR A 391 -7.13 39.58 31.17
C TYR A 391 -8.52 40.02 31.61
N MET A 392 -8.77 41.32 31.72
CA MET A 392 -10.09 41.84 32.10
C MET A 392 -11.13 41.56 31.02
N ASN A 393 -10.78 41.83 29.77
CA ASN A 393 -11.64 41.50 28.64
C ASN A 393 -11.84 39.98 28.55
N TYR A 394 -10.80 39.18 28.80
CA TYR A 394 -10.91 37.72 28.82
C TYR A 394 -11.89 37.20 29.89
N PHE A 395 -11.80 37.70 31.13
CA PHE A 395 -12.69 37.26 32.21
C PHE A 395 -14.15 37.64 31.96
N LEU A 396 -14.40 38.74 31.26
CA LEU A 396 -15.76 39.21 30.93
C LEU A 396 -16.32 38.60 29.64
N SER A 397 -15.45 38.14 28.74
CA SER A 397 -15.84 37.55 27.46
C SER A 397 -16.11 36.06 27.58
N PRO A 398 -16.96 35.49 26.70
CA PRO A 398 -17.12 34.05 26.62
C PRO A 398 -15.85 33.35 26.10
N VAL A 399 -15.63 32.13 26.56
CA VAL A 399 -14.51 31.26 26.16
C VAL A 399 -14.86 30.51 24.86
N THR A 400 -14.22 30.85 23.75
CA THR A 400 -14.38 30.18 22.44
C THR A 400 -13.35 29.06 22.24
N PHE A 401 -13.44 28.01 23.04
CA PHE A 401 -12.48 26.88 23.02
C PHE A 401 -12.50 26.10 21.71
N THR A 402 -13.68 25.93 21.10
CA THR A 402 -13.82 25.24 19.81
C THR A 402 -12.94 25.87 18.71
N LYS A 403 -12.89 27.20 18.65
CA LYS A 403 -12.11 27.93 17.63
C LYS A 403 -10.60 27.68 17.78
N ALA A 404 -10.11 27.66 19.02
CA ALA A 404 -8.70 27.40 19.31
C ALA A 404 -8.31 25.96 18.96
N ILE A 405 -9.12 24.96 19.32
CA ILE A 405 -8.86 23.55 18.98
C ILE A 405 -8.75 23.34 17.48
N HIS A 406 -9.66 23.94 16.69
CA HIS A 406 -9.66 23.76 15.23
C HIS A 406 -8.43 24.36 14.54
N SER A 407 -7.70 25.26 15.24
CA SER A 407 -6.47 25.87 14.73
C SER A 407 -5.23 24.98 14.94
N VAL A 408 -5.34 23.92 15.74
CA VAL A 408 -4.22 23.00 16.03
C VAL A 408 -4.07 21.96 14.90
N PRO A 409 -2.84 21.62 14.47
CA PRO A 409 -2.63 20.60 13.45
C PRO A 409 -3.20 19.22 13.80
N LYS A 410 -3.71 18.51 12.79
CA LYS A 410 -4.40 17.21 12.94
C LYS A 410 -3.53 16.06 13.45
N ASN A 411 -2.20 16.20 13.38
CA ASN A 411 -1.24 15.21 13.87
C ASN A 411 -0.63 15.60 15.23
N ALA A 412 -1.14 16.63 15.90
CA ALA A 412 -0.61 17.09 17.18
C ALA A 412 -0.75 16.04 18.31
N VAL A 413 0.07 16.20 19.35
CA VAL A 413 -0.10 15.55 20.65
C VAL A 413 -0.66 16.59 21.60
N MET A 414 -1.88 16.38 22.06
CA MET A 414 -2.60 17.28 22.97
C MET A 414 -2.37 16.81 24.40
N ILE A 415 -1.84 17.69 25.25
CA ILE A 415 -1.53 17.39 26.65
C ILE A 415 -2.41 18.28 27.52
N GLU A 416 -3.39 17.68 28.20
CA GLU A 416 -4.24 18.39 29.16
C GLU A 416 -3.52 18.44 30.51
N ILE A 417 -3.22 19.66 30.95
CA ILE A 417 -2.53 19.98 32.20
C ILE A 417 -3.55 20.52 33.19
N SER A 418 -3.96 19.67 34.13
CA SER A 418 -5.03 19.98 35.09
C SER A 418 -4.99 19.02 36.29
N SER A 419 -5.74 19.35 37.34
CA SER A 419 -5.98 18.45 38.48
C SER A 419 -6.99 17.33 38.16
N HIS A 420 -7.70 17.42 37.04
CA HIS A 420 -8.69 16.45 36.61
C HIS A 420 -8.92 16.57 35.11
N SER A 421 -9.03 15.43 34.42
CA SER A 421 -9.32 15.32 32.98
C SER A 421 -10.76 15.75 32.63
N ILE A 422 -11.06 17.05 32.69
CA ILE A 422 -12.40 17.59 32.41
C ILE A 422 -12.57 17.84 30.91
N LEU A 423 -11.50 18.17 30.18
CA LEU A 423 -11.61 18.51 28.76
C LEU A 423 -11.39 17.29 27.85
N GLN A 424 -10.97 16.14 28.37
CA GLN A 424 -10.68 14.96 27.54
C GLN A 424 -11.84 14.51 26.66
N HIS A 425 -13.09 14.51 27.14
CA HIS A 425 -14.24 14.12 26.31
C HIS A 425 -14.45 15.14 25.19
N ILE A 426 -14.41 16.44 25.50
CA ILE A 426 -14.53 17.54 24.52
C ILE A 426 -13.42 17.46 23.45
N ILE A 427 -12.17 17.23 23.90
CA ILE A 427 -11.00 17.13 23.03
C ILE A 427 -11.14 15.92 22.10
N LYS A 428 -11.55 14.76 22.63
CA LYS A 428 -11.75 13.54 21.83
C LYS A 428 -12.91 13.67 20.83
N ASP A 429 -14.01 14.32 21.23
CA ASP A 429 -15.17 14.52 20.36
C ASP A 429 -14.88 15.53 19.25
N SER A 430 -14.05 16.55 19.53
CA SER A 430 -13.71 17.61 18.58
C SER A 430 -12.59 17.22 17.59
N LEU A 431 -11.85 16.12 17.84
CA LEU A 431 -10.65 15.77 17.09
C LEU A 431 -10.79 14.45 16.31
N ARG A 432 -10.12 14.37 15.15
CA ARG A 432 -10.07 13.14 14.33
C ARG A 432 -9.17 12.08 14.97
N SER A 433 -9.36 10.82 14.57
CA SER A 433 -8.67 9.60 15.06
C SER A 433 -7.12 9.63 15.06
N THR A 434 -6.51 10.63 14.41
CA THR A 434 -5.06 10.81 14.31
C THR A 434 -4.42 11.56 15.49
N THR A 435 -5.22 12.21 16.34
CA THR A 435 -4.70 13.05 17.43
C THR A 435 -4.56 12.25 18.72
N THR A 436 -3.43 12.39 19.42
CA THR A 436 -3.22 11.70 20.70
C THR A 436 -3.47 12.70 21.83
N SER A 437 -4.55 12.50 22.59
CA SER A 437 -4.85 13.29 23.78
C SER A 437 -4.42 12.53 25.03
N VAL A 438 -3.64 13.19 25.88
CA VAL A 438 -3.18 12.62 27.16
C VAL A 438 -3.55 13.60 28.26
N ALA A 439 -4.36 13.15 29.22
CA ALA A 439 -4.55 13.87 30.46
C ALA A 439 -3.44 13.53 31.44
N PHE A 440 -2.90 14.54 32.10
CA PHE A 440 -1.88 14.36 33.11
C PHE A 440 -2.42 13.63 34.36
N TYR A 441 -3.74 13.70 34.59
CA TYR A 441 -4.42 13.00 35.68
C TYR A 441 -5.79 12.46 35.26
N THR A 442 -6.04 11.19 35.56
CA THR A 442 -7.36 10.55 35.46
C THR A 442 -7.72 9.98 36.83
N PRO A 443 -8.91 10.28 37.38
CA PRO A 443 -9.33 9.68 38.64
C PRO A 443 -9.65 8.21 38.38
N ASN A 444 -8.80 7.31 38.85
CA ASN A 444 -9.20 5.94 39.11
C ASN A 444 -8.76 5.55 40.51
N THR A 445 -9.70 4.92 41.20
CA THR A 445 -9.61 4.39 42.55
C THR A 445 -8.61 3.23 42.58
N GLU A 446 -7.32 3.50 42.82
CA GLU A 446 -6.32 2.60 43.42
C GLU A 446 -4.91 3.25 43.41
N ASN A 447 -4.62 4.01 44.47
CA ASN A 447 -3.34 4.14 45.19
C ASN A 447 -1.97 4.52 44.55
N ASN A 448 -1.81 4.98 43.30
CA ASN A 448 -0.49 5.56 42.93
C ASN A 448 -0.47 6.65 41.84
N ASN A 449 -0.48 7.93 42.26
CA ASN A 449 -0.44 9.09 41.34
C ASN A 449 0.88 9.15 40.53
N ILE A 450 1.98 8.66 41.10
CA ILE A 450 3.30 8.65 40.45
C ILE A 450 3.31 7.70 39.25
N GLU A 451 2.71 6.53 39.38
CA GLU A 451 2.62 5.56 38.29
C GLU A 451 1.76 6.12 37.15
N THR A 452 0.66 6.79 37.47
CA THR A 452 -0.19 7.45 36.46
C THR A 452 0.59 8.51 35.69
N LEU A 453 1.38 9.33 36.39
CA LEU A 453 2.28 10.32 35.77
C LEU A 453 3.30 9.67 34.84
N LEU A 454 4.03 8.66 35.33
CA LEU A 454 5.07 8.00 34.54
C LEU A 454 4.46 7.26 33.35
N GLU A 455 3.24 6.72 33.49
CA GLU A 455 2.49 6.14 32.39
C GLU A 455 2.15 7.19 31.32
N VAL A 456 1.77 8.41 31.73
CA VAL A 456 1.54 9.53 30.81
C VAL A 456 2.81 9.85 30.03
N ILE A 457 3.96 9.97 30.69
CA ILE A 457 5.26 10.22 30.02
C ILE A 457 5.62 9.08 29.06
N GLY A 458 5.37 7.82 29.46
CA GLY A 458 5.51 6.66 28.58
C GLY A 458 4.61 6.72 27.34
N LYS A 459 3.35 7.11 27.51
CA LYS A 459 2.40 7.33 26.39
C LYS A 459 2.90 8.43 25.45
N LEU A 460 3.49 9.51 25.97
CA LEU A 460 4.10 10.57 25.16
C LEU A 460 5.28 10.05 24.31
N TYR A 461 6.14 9.20 24.89
CA TYR A 461 7.23 8.57 24.14
C TYR A 461 6.73 7.67 23.00
N ILE A 462 5.70 6.84 23.26
CA ILE A 462 5.04 6.02 22.23
C ILE A 462 4.39 6.89 21.15
N ALA A 463 3.78 8.01 21.54
CA ALA A 463 3.12 8.94 20.63
C ALA A 463 4.09 9.58 19.62
N GLY A 464 5.39 9.45 19.81
CA GLY A 464 6.44 9.94 18.91
C GLY A 464 7.36 11.00 19.53
N LEU A 465 7.06 11.46 20.76
CA LEU A 465 7.88 12.47 21.45
C LEU A 465 9.17 11.87 22.03
N GLN A 466 10.09 12.72 22.49
CA GLN A 466 11.38 12.32 23.05
C GLN A 466 11.66 12.92 24.43
N PRO A 467 10.92 12.49 25.47
CA PRO A 467 11.17 12.92 26.85
C PRO A 467 12.56 12.49 27.33
N GLN A 468 13.30 13.43 27.92
CA GLN A 468 14.61 13.22 28.55
C GLN A 468 14.43 12.61 29.95
N ILE A 469 13.99 11.35 30.01
CA ILE A 469 13.49 10.69 31.23
C ILE A 469 14.51 10.70 32.38
N ALA A 470 15.82 10.67 32.08
CA ALA A 470 16.87 10.72 33.09
C ALA A 470 16.77 11.93 34.02
N ASN A 471 16.23 13.07 33.53
CA ASN A 471 16.09 14.32 34.29
C ASN A 471 14.99 14.26 35.37
N LEU A 472 14.14 13.24 35.38
CA LEU A 472 13.16 13.03 36.45
C LEU A 472 13.78 12.50 37.74
N TYR A 473 14.97 11.89 37.63
CA TYR A 473 15.63 11.16 38.71
C TYR A 473 16.92 11.88 39.15
N SER A 474 17.54 11.37 40.21
CA SER A 474 18.86 11.84 40.64
C SER A 474 19.91 11.62 39.54
N THR A 475 20.81 12.59 39.38
CA THR A 475 21.83 12.56 38.33
C THR A 475 22.87 11.47 38.62
N ILE A 476 23.06 10.56 37.66
CA ILE A 476 24.09 9.52 37.73
C ILE A 476 25.44 10.08 37.29
N GLN A 477 26.50 9.80 38.06
CA GLN A 477 27.86 10.19 37.70
C GLN A 477 28.48 9.18 36.73
N PHE A 478 28.87 9.63 35.54
CA PHE A 478 29.63 8.84 34.58
C PHE A 478 31.15 8.95 34.82
N PRO A 479 31.95 7.91 34.51
CA PRO A 479 31.57 6.62 33.92
C PRO A 479 30.78 5.73 34.88
N VAL A 480 29.99 4.80 34.33
CA VAL A 480 29.29 3.79 35.14
C VAL A 480 30.28 2.89 35.86
N SER A 481 29.82 2.30 36.95
CA SER A 481 30.58 1.37 37.79
C SER A 481 30.84 0.06 37.05
N ARG A 482 31.94 -0.61 37.41
CA ARG A 482 32.27 -1.93 36.88
C ARG A 482 31.19 -2.96 37.26
N GLY A 483 30.82 -3.83 36.33
CA GLY A 483 29.76 -4.81 36.53
C GLY A 483 28.35 -4.26 36.20
N THR A 484 28.26 -3.10 35.56
CA THR A 484 27.03 -2.65 34.90
C THR A 484 26.76 -3.51 33.67
N PRO A 485 25.53 -4.04 33.47
CA PRO A 485 25.23 -4.97 32.39
C PRO A 485 25.53 -4.43 30.99
N MET A 486 25.95 -5.34 30.09
CA MET A 486 26.23 -5.04 28.68
C MET A 486 24.93 -4.88 27.89
N ILE A 487 24.87 -3.93 26.95
CA ILE A 487 23.63 -3.63 26.19
C ILE A 487 23.64 -4.27 24.79
N SER A 488 24.80 -4.49 24.18
CA SER A 488 24.92 -4.90 22.76
C SER A 488 24.12 -6.15 22.40
N HIS A 489 24.10 -7.16 23.27
CA HIS A 489 23.39 -8.42 23.05
C HIS A 489 21.85 -8.31 23.06
N LEU A 490 21.32 -7.19 23.55
CA LEU A 490 19.88 -6.91 23.59
C LEU A 490 19.38 -6.26 22.30
N VAL A 491 20.29 -5.69 21.50
CA VAL A 491 19.94 -5.04 20.24
C VAL A 491 19.60 -6.10 19.20
N ARG A 492 18.30 -6.29 18.96
CA ARG A 492 17.79 -7.16 17.89
C ARG A 492 17.50 -6.36 16.63
N TRP A 493 17.85 -6.95 15.50
CA TRP A 493 17.69 -6.39 14.16
C TRP A 493 16.56 -7.12 13.43
N ASP A 494 16.12 -6.54 12.32
CA ASP A 494 15.24 -7.24 11.38
C ASP A 494 16.11 -8.05 10.42
N HIS A 495 16.15 -9.37 10.63
CA HIS A 495 16.85 -10.33 9.76
C HIS A 495 15.85 -11.17 8.95
N SER A 496 14.68 -10.61 8.63
CA SER A 496 13.67 -11.30 7.80
C SER A 496 14.13 -11.52 6.36
N GLU A 497 14.96 -10.61 5.83
CA GLU A 497 15.57 -10.74 4.50
C GLU A 497 16.95 -11.39 4.58
N ASN A 498 17.17 -12.39 3.73
CA ASN A 498 18.49 -12.98 3.54
C ASN A 498 19.21 -12.27 2.40
N MET A 499 20.37 -11.70 2.71
CA MET A 499 21.23 -11.11 1.69
C MET A 499 22.06 -12.19 1.00
N PHE A 500 22.45 -11.94 -0.25
CA PHE A 500 23.38 -12.82 -0.96
C PHE A 500 24.69 -12.95 -0.18
N VAL A 501 25.02 -14.17 0.21
CA VAL A 501 26.32 -14.51 0.79
C VAL A 501 27.11 -15.24 -0.29
N MET A 502 28.25 -14.67 -0.68
CA MET A 502 29.15 -15.31 -1.64
C MET A 502 29.60 -16.66 -1.08
N SER A 503 29.00 -17.73 -1.58
CA SER A 503 29.43 -19.09 -1.28
C SER A 503 30.64 -19.37 -2.15
N HIS A 504 31.76 -19.71 -1.51
CA HIS A 504 32.90 -20.25 -2.23
C HIS A 504 32.56 -21.70 -2.61
N SER A 505 31.79 -21.89 -3.67
CA SER A 505 31.84 -23.14 -4.41
C SER A 505 33.20 -23.12 -5.12
N GLU A 506 34.11 -24.01 -4.72
CA GLU A 506 35.32 -24.23 -5.48
C GLU A 506 34.88 -24.46 -6.94
N LYS A 507 35.18 -23.51 -7.84
CA LYS A 507 35.13 -23.77 -9.29
C LYS A 507 36.17 -24.85 -9.54
N LYS A 508 35.78 -26.11 -9.30
CA LYS A 508 36.56 -27.28 -9.65
C LYS A 508 36.96 -27.08 -11.10
N ILE A 509 38.25 -27.07 -11.38
CA ILE A 509 38.76 -27.22 -12.74
C ILE A 509 38.13 -28.52 -13.25
N ILE A 510 37.11 -28.40 -14.10
CA ILE A 510 36.26 -29.52 -14.50
C ILE A 510 37.08 -30.40 -15.44
N ASN A 511 37.67 -31.47 -14.91
CA ASN A 511 38.24 -32.56 -15.71
C ASN A 511 37.17 -33.58 -16.14
N GLU A 512 35.92 -33.37 -15.71
CA GLU A 512 34.79 -34.24 -15.98
C GLU A 512 34.19 -33.90 -17.35
N ARG A 513 34.03 -34.93 -18.20
CA ARG A 513 33.34 -34.79 -19.50
C ARG A 513 31.82 -34.89 -19.36
N GLU A 514 31.35 -34.71 -18.13
CA GLU A 514 29.97 -34.67 -17.72
C GLU A 514 29.83 -33.51 -16.72
N ILE A 515 28.85 -32.62 -16.92
CA ILE A 515 28.57 -31.48 -16.05
C ILE A 515 27.08 -31.44 -15.77
N ILE A 516 26.74 -31.25 -14.50
CA ILE A 516 25.36 -30.99 -14.07
C ILE A 516 25.17 -29.48 -13.96
N PHE A 517 24.19 -28.95 -14.69
CA PHE A 517 23.85 -27.54 -14.70
C PHE A 517 22.45 -27.33 -14.11
N ASN A 518 22.37 -26.48 -13.08
CA ASN A 518 21.13 -26.17 -12.39
C ASN A 518 20.59 -24.82 -12.85
N ILE A 519 19.37 -24.82 -13.37
CA ILE A 519 18.71 -23.63 -13.90
C ILE A 519 17.54 -23.27 -12.98
N ASP A 520 17.59 -22.08 -12.38
CA ASP A 520 16.50 -21.49 -11.61
C ASP A 520 16.11 -20.15 -12.21
N THR A 521 14.85 -20.00 -12.64
CA THR A 521 14.35 -18.73 -13.21
C THR A 521 14.23 -17.60 -12.19
N ASN A 522 14.39 -17.88 -10.90
CA ASN A 522 14.46 -16.85 -9.85
C ASN A 522 15.86 -16.22 -9.73
N ASP A 523 16.90 -16.89 -10.24
CA ASP A 523 18.26 -16.34 -10.26
C ASP A 523 18.38 -15.27 -11.36
N GLU A 524 19.00 -14.13 -11.05
CA GLU A 524 19.15 -13.00 -11.98
C GLU A 524 19.83 -13.40 -13.30
N GLU A 525 20.75 -14.37 -13.25
CA GLU A 525 21.48 -14.89 -14.43
C GLU A 525 20.54 -15.56 -15.45
N PHE A 526 19.50 -16.27 -14.99
CA PHE A 526 18.59 -17.03 -15.85
C PHE A 526 17.25 -16.35 -16.06
N LEU A 527 16.99 -15.20 -15.41
CA LEU A 527 15.74 -14.47 -15.50
C LEU A 527 15.33 -14.14 -16.95
N TYR A 528 16.30 -13.89 -17.83
CA TYR A 528 16.03 -13.60 -19.24
C TYR A 528 15.31 -14.75 -19.97
N LEU A 529 15.51 -16.00 -19.53
CA LEU A 529 14.87 -17.19 -20.12
C LEU A 529 13.34 -17.14 -20.00
N THR A 530 12.80 -16.39 -19.03
CA THR A 530 11.34 -16.14 -18.92
C THR A 530 10.74 -15.49 -20.16
N GLY A 531 11.57 -14.85 -21.00
CA GLY A 531 11.15 -14.25 -22.25
C GLY A 531 10.90 -15.23 -23.41
N HIS A 532 11.31 -16.49 -23.29
CA HIS A 532 11.19 -17.50 -24.35
C HIS A 532 9.92 -18.35 -24.19
N VAL A 533 8.76 -17.71 -24.34
CA VAL A 533 7.45 -18.36 -24.21
C VAL A 533 6.93 -18.82 -25.58
N ILE A 534 6.66 -20.11 -25.72
CA ILE A 534 6.08 -20.72 -26.92
C ILE A 534 4.80 -21.47 -26.54
N ASN A 535 3.69 -21.12 -27.18
CA ASN A 535 2.37 -21.68 -26.92
C ASN A 535 1.95 -21.65 -25.43
N GLY A 536 2.25 -20.54 -24.75
CA GLY A 536 1.92 -20.33 -23.33
C GLY A 536 2.81 -21.08 -22.33
N LYS A 537 3.82 -21.83 -22.78
CA LYS A 537 4.82 -22.48 -21.93
C LYS A 537 6.15 -21.76 -22.07
N ASN A 538 6.83 -21.53 -20.95
CA ASN A 538 8.21 -21.08 -20.97
C ASN A 538 9.09 -22.28 -21.34
N LEU A 539 9.62 -22.30 -22.56
CA LEU A 539 10.46 -23.40 -23.04
C LEU A 539 11.92 -22.96 -22.95
N PHE A 540 12.80 -23.87 -22.55
CA PHE A 540 14.22 -23.60 -22.64
C PHE A 540 14.63 -23.45 -24.12
N PRO A 541 15.32 -22.35 -24.51
CA PRO A 541 15.66 -22.09 -25.91
C PRO A 541 16.55 -23.19 -26.49
N ALA A 542 16.28 -23.60 -27.74
CA ALA A 542 17.10 -24.60 -28.43
C ALA A 542 18.58 -24.21 -28.48
N MET A 543 18.86 -22.93 -28.68
CA MET A 543 20.22 -22.39 -28.70
C MET A 543 20.88 -22.30 -27.32
N GLY A 544 20.11 -22.39 -26.23
CA GLY A 544 20.62 -22.45 -24.87
C GLY A 544 21.41 -23.74 -24.62
N TYR A 545 20.90 -24.87 -25.12
CA TYR A 545 21.56 -26.17 -25.01
C TYR A 545 22.94 -26.16 -25.68
N ILE A 546 23.00 -25.54 -26.85
CA ILE A 546 24.21 -25.45 -27.66
C ILE A 546 25.23 -24.52 -27.01
N PHE A 547 24.79 -23.40 -26.43
CA PHE A 547 25.67 -22.48 -25.73
C PHE A 547 26.36 -23.13 -24.53
N TYR A 548 25.63 -23.85 -23.67
CA TYR A 548 26.25 -24.51 -22.51
C TYR A 548 27.15 -25.69 -22.90
N ILE A 549 26.82 -26.45 -23.96
CA ILE A 549 27.76 -27.44 -24.52
C ILE A 549 29.04 -26.77 -25.05
N TRP A 550 28.93 -25.61 -25.70
CA TRP A 550 30.09 -24.87 -26.19
C TRP A 550 30.97 -24.41 -25.02
N GLU A 551 30.37 -23.83 -23.98
CA GLU A 551 31.08 -23.39 -22.77
C GLU A 551 31.78 -24.56 -22.06
N MET A 552 31.09 -25.69 -21.92
CA MET A 552 31.66 -26.93 -21.39
C MET A 552 32.85 -27.40 -22.23
N PHE A 553 32.71 -27.45 -23.55
CA PHE A 553 33.78 -27.93 -24.43
C PHE A 553 34.98 -26.98 -24.46
N ALA A 554 34.78 -25.67 -24.36
CA ALA A 554 35.85 -24.70 -24.19
C ALA A 554 36.59 -24.91 -22.86
N SER A 555 35.84 -25.15 -21.77
CA SER A 555 36.37 -25.44 -20.44
C SER A 555 37.22 -26.72 -20.41
N ILE A 556 36.77 -27.80 -21.06
CA ILE A 556 37.53 -29.05 -21.22
C ILE A 556 38.87 -28.80 -21.95
N ASN A 557 38.88 -27.89 -22.92
CA ASN A 557 40.08 -27.50 -23.65
C ASN A 557 40.90 -26.39 -22.96
N LYS A 558 40.54 -25.99 -21.73
CA LYS A 558 41.18 -24.95 -20.93
C LYS A 558 41.29 -23.60 -21.67
N LYS A 559 40.27 -23.26 -22.46
CA LYS A 559 40.16 -21.97 -23.16
C LYS A 559 38.83 -21.31 -22.79
N GLU A 560 38.77 -19.99 -22.86
CA GLU A 560 37.49 -19.30 -22.80
C GLU A 560 36.69 -19.52 -24.10
N TYR A 561 35.37 -19.63 -23.98
CA TYR A 561 34.49 -19.81 -25.16
C TYR A 561 34.58 -18.61 -26.12
N THR A 562 34.89 -17.41 -25.62
CA THR A 562 35.08 -16.17 -26.39
C THR A 562 36.26 -16.23 -27.37
N GLU A 563 37.22 -17.12 -27.16
CA GLU A 563 38.43 -17.21 -27.98
C GLU A 563 38.46 -18.44 -28.90
N MET A 564 37.47 -19.33 -28.77
CA MET A 564 37.50 -20.63 -29.42
C MET A 564 36.40 -20.77 -30.49
N PRO A 565 36.77 -20.79 -31.79
CA PRO A 565 35.81 -21.06 -32.85
C PRO A 565 35.39 -22.53 -32.83
N ILE A 566 34.14 -22.79 -33.20
CA ILE A 566 33.54 -24.12 -33.06
C ILE A 566 32.56 -24.46 -34.16
N ILE A 567 32.49 -25.75 -34.47
CA ILE A 567 31.53 -26.33 -35.41
C ILE A 567 30.72 -27.41 -34.69
N PHE A 568 29.41 -27.29 -34.79
CA PHE A 568 28.45 -28.31 -34.44
C PHE A 568 27.92 -28.99 -35.70
N GLU A 569 27.77 -30.31 -35.65
CA GLU A 569 27.26 -31.14 -36.75
C GLU A 569 26.14 -32.05 -36.25
N ASP A 570 25.13 -32.26 -37.09
CA ASP A 570 24.00 -33.17 -36.86
C ASP A 570 23.34 -33.00 -35.48
N ILE A 571 23.03 -31.76 -35.12
CA ILE A 571 22.31 -31.45 -33.87
C ILE A 571 20.87 -31.92 -34.03
N ASN A 572 20.39 -32.77 -33.11
CA ASN A 572 18.99 -33.22 -33.03
C ASN A 572 18.38 -32.80 -31.69
N PHE A 573 17.31 -32.02 -31.74
CA PHE A 573 16.47 -31.66 -30.59
C PHE A 573 15.32 -32.67 -30.49
N ILE A 574 15.44 -33.60 -29.55
CA ILE A 574 14.48 -34.69 -29.35
C ILE A 574 13.29 -34.20 -28.53
N ARG A 575 13.55 -33.40 -27.49
CA ARG A 575 12.54 -32.87 -26.58
C ARG A 575 12.94 -31.49 -26.06
N ALA A 576 11.96 -30.61 -25.89
CA ALA A 576 12.13 -29.30 -25.26
C ALA A 576 11.86 -29.37 -23.76
N THR A 577 12.74 -28.76 -22.97
CA THR A 577 12.62 -28.61 -21.51
C THR A 577 11.67 -27.45 -21.18
N VAL A 578 10.78 -27.66 -20.20
CA VAL A 578 9.78 -26.66 -19.79
C VAL A 578 10.24 -26.01 -18.49
N LEU A 579 10.43 -24.69 -18.50
CA LEU A 579 10.83 -23.91 -17.33
C LEU A 579 9.60 -23.53 -16.49
N THR A 580 9.61 -23.84 -15.20
CA THR A 580 8.55 -23.43 -14.25
C THR A 580 9.13 -22.51 -13.17
N GLN A 581 8.36 -21.52 -12.73
CA GLN A 581 8.83 -20.54 -11.73
C GLN A 581 9.09 -21.12 -10.33
N GLN A 582 8.60 -22.34 -10.07
CA GLN A 582 8.61 -22.96 -8.74
C GLN A 582 9.68 -24.05 -8.59
N ASN A 583 10.21 -24.61 -9.69
CA ASN A 583 11.11 -25.76 -9.64
C ASN A 583 12.44 -25.45 -10.33
N LYS A 584 13.53 -25.82 -9.66
CA LYS A 584 14.86 -25.89 -10.25
C LYS A 584 14.92 -27.04 -11.25
N ILE A 585 15.55 -26.80 -12.39
CA ILE A 585 15.74 -27.80 -13.44
C ILE A 585 17.20 -28.18 -13.50
N GLU A 586 17.44 -29.48 -13.51
CA GLU A 586 18.77 -30.07 -13.57
C GLU A 586 18.98 -30.67 -14.97
N LEU A 587 20.01 -30.19 -15.67
CA LEU A 587 20.40 -30.68 -16.98
C LEU A 587 21.83 -31.23 -16.91
N THR A 588 22.00 -32.47 -17.35
CA THR A 588 23.30 -33.13 -17.42
C THR A 588 23.84 -33.05 -18.84
N PHE A 589 25.01 -32.45 -19.00
CA PHE A 589 25.71 -32.25 -20.26
C PHE A 589 26.88 -33.22 -20.34
N SER A 590 26.96 -34.06 -21.38
CA SER A 590 28.00 -35.08 -21.53
C SER A 590 28.65 -35.02 -22.92
N ILE A 591 29.98 -35.22 -22.99
CA ILE A 591 30.76 -35.26 -24.25
C ILE A 591 31.66 -36.50 -24.30
N GLN A 592 31.40 -37.38 -25.26
CA GLN A 592 32.14 -38.63 -25.44
C GLN A 592 33.58 -38.39 -25.91
N LYS A 593 34.52 -39.20 -25.40
CA LYS A 593 35.94 -39.16 -25.77
C LYS A 593 36.21 -39.84 -27.10
N GLY A 594 36.90 -39.13 -28.00
CA GLY A 594 37.27 -39.60 -29.34
C GLY A 594 36.28 -39.19 -30.43
N SER A 595 34.98 -39.49 -30.25
CA SER A 595 33.94 -39.18 -31.23
C SER A 595 33.44 -37.73 -31.18
N ASN A 596 33.68 -37.03 -30.06
CA ASN A 596 33.13 -35.72 -29.69
C ASN A 596 31.61 -35.62 -29.90
N ARG A 597 30.90 -36.74 -29.76
CA ARG A 597 29.44 -36.74 -29.67
C ARG A 597 29.04 -36.23 -28.30
N PHE A 598 28.09 -35.30 -28.28
CA PHE A 598 27.52 -34.80 -27.05
C PHE A 598 26.07 -35.25 -26.91
N GLU A 599 25.67 -35.41 -25.66
CA GLU A 599 24.28 -35.67 -25.27
C GLU A 599 23.94 -34.79 -24.07
N ILE A 600 22.69 -34.33 -24.04
CA ILE A 600 22.14 -33.55 -22.94
C ILE A 600 20.95 -34.33 -22.40
N ILE A 601 20.90 -34.50 -21.08
CA ILE A 601 19.94 -35.34 -20.38
C ILE A 601 19.19 -34.49 -19.35
N GLU A 602 17.87 -34.61 -19.33
CA GLU A 602 16.99 -34.08 -18.27
C GLU A 602 16.48 -35.28 -17.46
N GLY A 603 16.92 -35.41 -16.21
CA GLY A 603 16.67 -36.58 -15.36
C GLY A 603 17.26 -37.86 -15.96
N HIS A 604 16.43 -38.68 -16.61
CA HIS A 604 16.84 -39.92 -17.29
C HIS A 604 16.55 -39.90 -18.80
N THR A 605 16.14 -38.75 -19.36
CA THR A 605 15.73 -38.65 -20.77
C THR A 605 16.68 -37.79 -21.57
N THR A 606 17.19 -38.32 -22.69
CA THR A 606 18.02 -37.55 -23.64
C THR A 606 17.16 -36.52 -24.36
N ILE A 607 17.55 -35.26 -24.27
CA ILE A 607 16.83 -34.13 -24.87
C ILE A 607 17.48 -33.60 -26.15
N VAL A 608 18.82 -33.60 -26.23
CA VAL A 608 19.57 -33.13 -27.39
C VAL A 608 20.79 -34.02 -27.63
N THR A 609 21.10 -34.27 -28.90
CA THR A 609 22.33 -34.98 -29.32
C THR A 609 22.99 -34.25 -30.49
N GLY A 610 24.30 -34.43 -30.65
CA GLY A 610 25.03 -33.91 -31.81
C GLY A 610 26.52 -34.20 -31.74
N ARG A 611 27.31 -33.57 -32.61
CA ARG A 611 28.78 -33.62 -32.57
C ARG A 611 29.36 -32.22 -32.50
N ILE A 612 30.43 -32.04 -31.73
CA ILE A 612 31.16 -30.78 -31.60
C ILE A 612 32.64 -30.96 -31.98
N ARG A 613 33.21 -29.99 -32.71
CA ARG A 613 34.64 -30.01 -33.06
C ARG A 613 35.19 -28.60 -33.28
N ILE A 614 36.51 -28.49 -33.25
CA ILE A 614 37.24 -27.28 -33.63
C ILE A 614 37.39 -27.28 -35.17
N PRO A 615 37.19 -26.15 -35.86
CA PRO A 615 37.37 -26.04 -37.31
C PRO A 615 38.82 -26.30 -37.74
N THR A 616 39.02 -26.90 -38.93
CA THR A 616 40.35 -27.03 -39.57
C THR A 616 40.67 -25.76 -40.39
N SER A 617 41.96 -25.52 -40.69
CA SER A 617 42.46 -24.26 -41.26
C SER A 617 41.80 -23.82 -42.58
N ASP A 618 41.26 -24.75 -43.38
CA ASP A 618 40.62 -24.48 -44.67
C ASP A 618 39.10 -24.21 -44.59
N GLU A 619 38.46 -24.51 -43.46
CA GLU A 619 37.00 -24.35 -43.28
C GLU A 619 36.56 -22.94 -42.84
N ASN A 620 37.51 -22.00 -42.72
CA ASN A 620 37.24 -20.59 -42.39
C ASN A 620 36.71 -19.76 -43.58
N LYS A 621 36.57 -20.35 -44.78
CA LYS A 621 35.96 -19.69 -45.94
C LYS A 621 34.44 -19.67 -45.79
N ARG A 622 33.91 -18.56 -45.28
CA ARG A 622 32.47 -18.31 -45.15
C ARG A 622 31.82 -17.95 -46.48
N ILE A 623 30.50 -18.07 -46.57
CA ILE A 623 29.73 -17.58 -47.71
C ILE A 623 30.06 -16.09 -47.93
N SER A 624 30.66 -15.76 -49.07
CA SER A 624 31.03 -14.38 -49.41
C SER A 624 29.77 -13.53 -49.54
N ALA A 625 29.69 -12.41 -48.83
CA ALA A 625 28.54 -11.50 -48.75
C ALA A 625 28.13 -10.80 -50.08
N ASN A 626 28.66 -11.23 -51.22
CA ASN A 626 28.42 -10.65 -52.55
C ASN A 626 27.35 -11.38 -53.40
N SER A 627 26.60 -12.34 -52.85
CA SER A 627 25.50 -12.99 -53.59
C SER A 627 24.17 -12.24 -53.40
N THR A 628 23.79 -11.48 -54.44
CA THR A 628 22.45 -10.94 -54.78
C THR A 628 21.67 -10.24 -53.66
N LYS A 629 21.70 -8.90 -53.66
CA LYS A 629 20.67 -8.07 -53.01
C LYS A 629 19.36 -8.24 -53.77
N TYR A 630 18.34 -8.83 -53.14
CA TYR A 630 16.98 -8.81 -53.68
C TYR A 630 16.46 -7.37 -53.69
N ALA A 631 15.77 -6.95 -54.75
CA ALA A 631 15.14 -5.62 -54.82
C ALA A 631 14.13 -5.45 -53.68
N ASP A 632 14.09 -4.23 -53.14
CA ASP A 632 13.52 -3.89 -51.84
C ASP A 632 12.01 -3.63 -51.96
N ASP A 633 11.16 -4.60 -51.55
CA ASP A 633 9.69 -4.48 -51.52
C ASP A 633 9.15 -4.07 -50.12
N GLY A 634 9.95 -3.31 -49.36
CA GLY A 634 9.58 -2.78 -48.05
C GLY A 634 10.05 -3.65 -46.86
N GLU A 635 10.01 -3.05 -45.66
CA GLU A 635 10.50 -3.65 -44.41
C GLU A 635 9.39 -3.80 -43.37
N MET A 636 9.41 -4.91 -42.62
CA MET A 636 8.64 -5.11 -41.40
C MET A 636 9.46 -4.63 -40.20
N ASN A 637 8.85 -3.80 -39.34
CA ASN A 637 9.48 -3.36 -38.10
C ASN A 637 9.34 -4.43 -36.98
N ASN A 638 10.05 -4.24 -35.87
CA ASN A 638 10.01 -5.13 -34.70
C ASN A 638 8.58 -5.49 -34.24
N LYS A 639 7.67 -4.51 -34.18
CA LYS A 639 6.29 -4.74 -33.71
C LYS A 639 5.54 -5.66 -34.67
N ASP A 640 5.70 -5.46 -35.97
CA ASP A 640 5.03 -6.27 -37.00
C ASP A 640 5.57 -7.70 -37.03
N ILE A 641 6.89 -7.86 -36.91
CA ILE A 641 7.58 -9.15 -36.83
C ILE A 641 7.05 -9.99 -35.66
N TYR A 642 7.05 -9.41 -34.45
CA TYR A 642 6.62 -10.12 -33.25
C TYR A 642 5.09 -10.22 -33.13
N LYS A 643 4.33 -9.39 -33.84
CA LYS A 643 2.87 -9.59 -34.03
C LYS A 643 2.62 -10.86 -34.84
N GLU A 644 3.29 -11.04 -35.96
CA GLU A 644 3.17 -12.25 -36.80
C GLU A 644 3.61 -13.52 -36.06
N LEU A 645 4.76 -13.49 -35.37
CA LEU A 645 5.21 -14.62 -34.53
C LEU A 645 4.20 -14.94 -33.42
N ARG A 646 3.62 -13.92 -32.77
CA ARG A 646 2.59 -14.12 -31.73
C ARG A 646 1.32 -14.77 -32.28
N LEU A 647 0.91 -14.42 -33.51
CA LEU A 647 -0.24 -15.05 -34.17
C LEU A 647 -0.01 -16.54 -34.46
N ARG A 648 1.24 -16.96 -34.72
CA ARG A 648 1.61 -18.38 -34.92
C ARG A 648 1.72 -19.16 -33.60
N GLY A 649 1.86 -18.48 -32.47
CA GLY A 649 1.94 -19.06 -31.13
C GLY A 649 3.23 -18.76 -30.36
N TYR A 650 4.15 -17.97 -30.92
CA TYR A 650 5.40 -17.57 -30.25
C TYR A 650 5.20 -16.27 -29.46
N GLN A 651 5.26 -16.35 -28.14
CA GLN A 651 5.00 -15.24 -27.21
C GLN A 651 6.29 -14.65 -26.66
N TYR A 652 7.27 -14.40 -27.53
CA TYR A 652 8.57 -13.85 -27.14
C TYR A 652 8.43 -12.50 -26.42
N SER A 653 9.25 -12.30 -25.40
CA SER A 653 9.37 -11.04 -24.65
C SER A 653 10.82 -10.78 -24.22
N GLY A 654 11.10 -9.56 -23.75
CA GLY A 654 12.44 -9.15 -23.34
C GLY A 654 13.47 -9.26 -24.47
N ILE A 655 14.66 -9.80 -24.14
CA ILE A 655 15.79 -9.89 -25.07
C ILE A 655 15.57 -10.85 -26.25
N PHE A 656 14.59 -11.76 -26.16
CA PHE A 656 14.22 -12.64 -27.28
C PHE A 656 13.49 -11.89 -28.40
N ARG A 657 13.22 -10.59 -28.24
CA ARG A 657 12.74 -9.69 -29.30
C ARG A 657 13.86 -9.03 -30.09
N GLY A 658 14.90 -9.78 -30.45
CA GLY A 658 16.12 -9.26 -31.08
C GLY A 658 15.98 -8.81 -32.54
N LEU A 659 14.91 -9.18 -33.26
CA LEU A 659 14.70 -8.82 -34.67
C LEU A 659 14.18 -7.37 -34.80
N ASN A 660 15.03 -6.45 -35.26
CA ASN A 660 14.67 -5.03 -35.38
C ASN A 660 13.89 -4.71 -36.65
N ARG A 661 14.40 -5.18 -37.79
CA ARG A 661 13.77 -5.02 -39.10
C ARG A 661 14.06 -6.21 -40.00
N ILE A 662 13.11 -6.60 -40.83
CA ILE A 662 13.25 -7.70 -41.80
C ILE A 662 12.58 -7.27 -43.11
N SER A 663 13.20 -7.57 -44.26
CA SER A 663 12.61 -7.40 -45.59
C SER A 663 11.29 -8.19 -45.71
N VAL A 664 10.29 -7.71 -46.43
CA VAL A 664 9.02 -8.46 -46.65
C VAL A 664 9.25 -9.85 -47.26
N THR A 665 10.26 -10.01 -48.11
CA THR A 665 10.70 -11.28 -48.71
C THR A 665 11.35 -12.24 -47.70
N LYS A 666 11.64 -11.75 -46.49
CA LYS A 666 12.29 -12.42 -45.35
C LYS A 666 13.67 -13.01 -45.70
N SER A 667 14.38 -12.38 -46.63
CA SER A 667 15.74 -12.76 -47.03
C SER A 667 16.81 -11.99 -46.27
N ASN A 668 16.53 -10.75 -45.86
CA ASN A 668 17.51 -9.87 -45.21
C ASN A 668 16.87 -9.17 -43.99
N GLY A 669 17.68 -8.80 -43.01
CA GLY A 669 17.20 -8.10 -41.83
C GLY A 669 18.33 -7.61 -40.91
N SER A 670 17.95 -7.17 -39.72
CA SER A 670 18.85 -6.70 -38.69
C SER A 670 18.49 -7.29 -37.33
N ILE A 671 19.50 -7.82 -36.63
CA ILE A 671 19.37 -8.37 -35.27
C ILE A 671 20.11 -7.46 -34.29
N ALA A 672 19.49 -7.14 -33.15
CA ALA A 672 20.10 -6.45 -32.05
C ALA A 672 21.01 -7.39 -31.24
N TRP A 673 22.21 -6.94 -30.89
CA TRP A 673 23.13 -7.69 -30.02
C TRP A 673 23.06 -7.16 -28.58
N THR A 674 22.60 -8.00 -27.66
CA THR A 674 22.44 -7.67 -26.22
C THR A 674 23.44 -8.40 -25.32
N SER A 675 24.64 -8.73 -25.84
CA SER A 675 25.65 -9.53 -25.12
C SER A 675 25.15 -10.91 -24.65
N ASN A 676 24.13 -11.46 -25.30
CA ASN A 676 23.57 -12.78 -25.00
C ASN A 676 23.53 -13.63 -26.27
N TRP A 677 24.42 -14.63 -26.34
CA TRP A 677 24.55 -15.52 -27.49
C TRP A 677 23.29 -16.34 -27.76
N VAL A 678 22.60 -16.77 -26.70
CA VAL A 678 21.38 -17.60 -26.80
C VAL A 678 20.27 -16.82 -27.51
N ALA A 679 19.96 -15.62 -27.05
CA ALA A 679 18.92 -14.78 -27.66
C ALA A 679 19.26 -14.34 -29.10
N PHE A 680 20.54 -14.09 -29.37
CA PHE A 680 21.00 -13.70 -30.71
C PHE A 680 20.87 -14.85 -31.72
N MET A 681 21.35 -16.05 -31.37
CA MET A 681 21.19 -17.23 -32.22
C MET A 681 19.72 -17.62 -32.37
N ASP A 682 18.92 -17.51 -31.30
CA ASP A 682 17.48 -17.76 -31.37
C ASP A 682 16.78 -16.79 -32.33
N SER A 683 17.19 -15.51 -32.35
CA SER A 683 16.67 -14.52 -33.32
C SER A 683 16.97 -14.93 -34.77
N MET A 684 18.10 -15.59 -35.05
CA MET A 684 18.38 -16.16 -36.37
C MET A 684 17.41 -17.29 -36.71
N LEU A 685 17.09 -18.18 -35.77
CA LEU A 685 16.06 -19.21 -35.96
C LEU A 685 14.67 -18.61 -36.21
N GLN A 686 14.31 -17.57 -35.45
CA GLN A 686 13.05 -16.85 -35.62
C GLN A 686 12.90 -16.32 -37.06
N MET A 687 13.97 -15.80 -37.67
CA MET A 687 13.96 -15.35 -39.06
C MET A 687 13.74 -16.50 -40.05
N ILE A 688 14.38 -17.67 -39.85
CA ILE A 688 14.14 -18.86 -40.69
C ILE A 688 12.68 -19.30 -40.59
N ILE A 689 12.13 -19.37 -39.37
CA ILE A 689 10.74 -19.79 -39.12
C ILE A 689 9.76 -18.82 -39.79
N LEU A 690 10.01 -17.51 -39.70
CA LEU A 690 9.24 -16.47 -40.41
C LEU A 690 9.30 -16.61 -41.93
N GLY A 691 10.47 -17.02 -42.45
CA GLY A 691 10.73 -17.29 -43.85
C GLY A 691 9.89 -18.42 -44.43
N GLN A 692 9.36 -19.33 -43.60
CA GLN A 692 8.45 -20.37 -44.05
C GLN A 692 7.02 -19.82 -44.21
N ASN A 693 6.42 -20.05 -45.38
CA ASN A 693 5.06 -19.62 -45.73
C ASN A 693 3.99 -20.53 -45.11
N THR A 694 4.03 -20.71 -43.78
CA THR A 694 3.00 -21.45 -43.04
C THR A 694 2.54 -20.63 -41.82
N ARG A 695 1.27 -20.76 -41.44
CA ARG A 695 0.74 -20.19 -40.17
C ARG A 695 0.90 -21.15 -38.99
N ASN A 696 1.54 -22.28 -39.23
CA ASN A 696 1.71 -23.35 -38.27
C ASN A 696 2.78 -22.99 -37.24
N LEU A 697 2.63 -23.51 -36.02
CA LEU A 697 3.67 -23.45 -35.01
C LEU A 697 4.74 -24.50 -35.34
N LEU A 698 5.97 -24.03 -35.49
CA LEU A 698 7.14 -24.84 -35.84
C LEU A 698 8.18 -24.77 -34.73
N VAL A 699 8.84 -25.88 -34.42
CA VAL A 699 10.01 -25.85 -33.53
C VAL A 699 11.19 -26.49 -34.24
N PRO A 700 12.42 -25.98 -34.00
CA PRO A 700 13.62 -26.58 -34.57
C PRO A 700 13.81 -27.98 -33.99
N THR A 701 13.94 -28.98 -34.86
CA THR A 701 14.25 -30.37 -34.47
C THR A 701 15.62 -30.82 -34.92
N ARG A 702 16.16 -30.22 -35.99
CA ARG A 702 17.50 -30.57 -36.47
C ARG A 702 18.22 -29.36 -37.05
N ILE A 703 19.53 -29.32 -36.82
CA ILE A 703 20.47 -28.40 -37.49
C ILE A 703 21.62 -29.23 -38.05
N CYS A 704 21.82 -29.18 -39.36
CA CYS A 704 22.87 -29.96 -40.02
C CYS A 704 24.27 -29.47 -39.64
N LYS A 705 24.51 -28.15 -39.70
CA LYS A 705 25.80 -27.55 -39.35
C LYS A 705 25.60 -26.17 -38.74
N LEU A 706 26.25 -25.90 -37.62
CA LEU A 706 26.31 -24.59 -36.98
C LEU A 706 27.78 -24.23 -36.73
N THR A 707 28.22 -23.09 -37.25
CA THR A 707 29.58 -22.58 -37.08
C THR A 707 29.53 -21.28 -36.29
N ILE A 708 30.34 -21.19 -35.23
CA ILE A 708 30.45 -20.01 -34.36
C ILE A 708 31.91 -19.60 -34.30
N ASP A 709 32.20 -18.38 -34.73
CA ASP A 709 33.50 -17.74 -34.60
C ASP A 709 33.36 -16.48 -33.73
N PRO A 710 33.68 -16.60 -32.43
CA PRO A 710 33.48 -15.52 -31.48
C PRO A 710 34.46 -14.37 -31.69
N LYS A 711 35.70 -14.65 -32.14
CA LYS A 711 36.72 -13.61 -32.37
C LYS A 711 36.29 -12.66 -33.48
N TYR A 712 35.83 -13.22 -34.59
CA TYR A 712 35.31 -12.40 -35.68
C TYR A 712 34.02 -11.66 -35.30
N HIS A 713 33.11 -12.32 -34.57
CA HIS A 713 31.87 -11.68 -34.12
C HIS A 713 32.17 -10.45 -33.25
N LEU A 714 33.13 -10.56 -32.32
CA LEU A 714 33.53 -9.45 -31.46
C LEU A 714 34.24 -8.34 -32.22
N GLN A 715 35.10 -8.67 -33.21
CA GLN A 715 35.74 -7.67 -34.08
C GLN A 715 34.72 -6.78 -34.80
N LEU A 716 33.60 -7.35 -35.28
CA LEU A 716 32.53 -6.59 -35.93
C LEU A 716 31.81 -5.61 -34.98
N ILE A 717 31.84 -5.88 -33.68
CA ILE A 717 31.10 -5.13 -32.66
C ILE A 717 31.95 -4.06 -31.97
N GLN A 718 33.28 -4.21 -31.94
CA GLN A 718 34.21 -3.35 -31.19
C GLN A 718 34.06 -1.84 -31.49
N ASN A 719 33.59 -1.45 -32.67
CA ASN A 719 33.44 -0.05 -33.10
C ASN A 719 32.03 0.55 -32.89
N THR A 720 31.11 -0.14 -32.21
CA THR A 720 29.71 0.33 -32.01
C THR A 720 29.30 0.47 -30.55
N SER A 721 28.58 1.56 -30.23
CA SER A 721 28.07 1.86 -28.89
C SER A 721 27.01 0.83 -28.44
N ILE A 722 27.03 0.47 -27.15
CA ILE A 722 26.26 -0.66 -26.56
C ILE A 722 24.76 -0.63 -26.92
N ASN A 723 24.13 0.55 -26.95
CA ASN A 723 22.69 0.67 -27.21
C ASN A 723 22.29 0.56 -28.70
N ASN A 724 23.25 0.62 -29.63
CA ASN A 724 22.99 0.62 -31.07
C ASN A 724 23.67 -0.54 -31.83
N ARG A 725 24.11 -1.60 -31.13
CA ARG A 725 24.76 -2.76 -31.76
C ARG A 725 23.74 -3.57 -32.57
N GLN A 726 23.77 -3.38 -33.88
CA GLN A 726 22.90 -4.05 -34.84
C GLN A 726 23.75 -4.78 -35.88
N LEU A 727 23.50 -6.07 -36.06
CA LEU A 727 24.19 -6.89 -37.05
C LEU A 727 23.24 -7.25 -38.19
N PRO A 728 23.69 -7.14 -39.45
CA PRO A 728 22.91 -7.58 -40.59
C PRO A 728 22.79 -9.11 -40.59
N VAL A 729 21.59 -9.61 -40.86
CA VAL A 729 21.31 -11.04 -41.02
C VAL A 729 20.79 -11.32 -42.42
N ASN A 730 21.37 -12.34 -43.06
CA ASN A 730 21.02 -12.76 -44.42
C ASN A 730 20.65 -14.24 -44.43
N TYR A 731 19.48 -14.56 -44.98
CA TYR A 731 18.96 -15.91 -45.17
C TYR A 731 18.94 -16.29 -46.65
N TYR A 732 19.77 -17.25 -47.01
CA TYR A 732 19.91 -17.79 -48.35
C TYR A 732 19.02 -19.02 -48.52
N LYS A 733 17.79 -18.81 -49.02
CA LYS A 733 16.78 -19.88 -49.19
C LYS A 733 17.30 -21.07 -50.01
N HIS A 734 18.08 -20.83 -51.06
CA HIS A 734 18.62 -21.89 -51.93
C HIS A 734 19.66 -22.78 -51.23
N LEU A 735 20.40 -22.23 -50.27
CA LEU A 735 21.42 -22.96 -49.50
C LEU A 735 20.86 -23.48 -48.17
N ASN A 736 19.61 -23.14 -47.83
CA ASN A 736 19.03 -23.30 -46.50
C ASN A 736 20.02 -22.86 -45.39
N ALA A 737 20.61 -21.68 -45.58
CA ALA A 737 21.69 -21.16 -44.74
C ALA A 737 21.39 -19.73 -44.30
N ILE A 738 21.62 -19.43 -43.02
CA ILE A 738 21.52 -18.08 -42.44
C ILE A 738 22.86 -17.64 -41.88
N THR A 739 23.22 -16.39 -42.12
CA THR A 739 24.49 -15.80 -41.70
C THR A 739 24.24 -14.49 -40.98
N SER A 740 24.89 -14.28 -39.82
CA SER A 740 24.88 -13.02 -39.09
C SER A 740 26.12 -12.91 -38.20
N GLY A 741 26.89 -11.84 -38.38
CA GLY A 741 28.15 -11.64 -37.66
C GLY A 741 29.12 -12.82 -37.82
N GLY A 742 29.59 -13.36 -36.69
CA GLY A 742 30.42 -14.58 -36.63
C GLY A 742 29.68 -15.92 -36.64
N ILE A 743 28.38 -15.95 -36.93
CA ILE A 743 27.55 -17.16 -36.83
C ILE A 743 26.98 -17.54 -38.20
N GLU A 744 27.02 -18.85 -38.49
CA GLU A 744 26.49 -19.44 -39.70
C GLU A 744 25.74 -20.74 -39.38
N ILE A 745 24.47 -20.84 -39.79
CA ILE A 745 23.59 -21.99 -39.51
C ILE A 745 23.08 -22.56 -40.84
N HIS A 746 23.27 -23.86 -41.04
CA HIS A 746 22.85 -24.60 -42.23
C HIS A 746 21.87 -25.71 -41.90
N GLY A 747 20.92 -25.93 -42.83
CA GLY A 747 20.08 -27.12 -42.83
C GLY A 747 19.15 -27.19 -41.62
N VAL A 748 18.54 -26.07 -41.24
CA VAL A 748 17.57 -26.05 -40.14
C VAL A 748 16.30 -26.75 -40.60
N VAL A 749 15.89 -27.78 -39.86
CA VAL A 749 14.60 -28.46 -40.01
C VAL A 749 13.73 -28.08 -38.83
N ALA A 750 12.56 -27.55 -39.12
CA ALA A 750 11.55 -27.24 -38.13
C ALA A 750 10.32 -28.10 -38.37
N THR A 751 9.82 -28.77 -37.34
CA THR A 751 8.63 -29.63 -37.44
C THR A 751 7.41 -28.94 -36.89
N PHE A 752 6.26 -29.30 -37.46
CA PHE A 752 4.97 -28.87 -36.97
C PHE A 752 4.69 -29.47 -35.60
N ILE A 753 4.37 -28.59 -34.65
CA ILE A 753 3.71 -29.00 -33.41
C ILE A 753 2.28 -28.50 -33.49
N PRO A 754 1.27 -29.39 -33.36
CA PRO A 754 -0.11 -28.95 -33.27
C PRO A 754 -0.23 -28.01 -32.07
N ASN A 755 -0.72 -26.80 -32.33
CA ASN A 755 -1.20 -25.96 -31.24
C ASN A 755 -2.17 -26.82 -30.43
N ARG A 756 -1.90 -27.00 -29.13
CA ARG A 756 -2.94 -27.43 -28.19
C ARG A 756 -3.99 -26.34 -28.13
N LEU A 757 -4.81 -26.27 -29.16
CA LEU A 757 -6.21 -25.99 -28.96
C LEU A 757 -6.63 -27.03 -27.92
N LYS A 758 -7.22 -26.60 -26.79
CA LYS A 758 -8.31 -27.41 -26.22
C LYS A 758 -9.10 -27.85 -27.45
N THR A 759 -9.45 -29.13 -27.60
CA THR A 759 -10.30 -29.59 -28.69
C THR A 759 -11.63 -28.83 -28.60
N VAL A 760 -11.64 -27.62 -29.14
CA VAL A 760 -12.80 -26.77 -29.33
C VAL A 760 -13.24 -27.21 -30.70
N ASN A 761 -14.29 -28.02 -30.71
CA ASN A 761 -14.97 -28.35 -31.95
C ASN A 761 -15.27 -27.02 -32.65
N THR A 762 -14.87 -26.90 -33.91
CA THR A 762 -15.19 -25.71 -34.71
C THR A 762 -16.70 -25.54 -34.71
N VAL A 763 -17.18 -24.45 -34.12
CA VAL A 763 -18.61 -24.14 -34.11
C VAL A 763 -18.94 -23.55 -35.47
N LEU A 764 -19.77 -24.26 -36.22
CA LEU A 764 -20.34 -23.74 -37.46
C LEU A 764 -21.39 -22.70 -37.08
N GLU A 765 -21.24 -21.47 -37.57
CA GLU A 765 -22.11 -20.35 -37.23
C GLU A 765 -22.61 -19.61 -38.47
N GLU A 766 -23.82 -19.08 -38.40
CA GLU A 766 -24.36 -18.11 -39.35
C GLU A 766 -24.32 -16.70 -38.76
N HIS A 767 -24.05 -15.69 -39.58
CA HIS A 767 -24.00 -14.28 -39.18
C HIS A 767 -25.28 -13.57 -39.62
N THR A 768 -26.27 -13.49 -38.73
CA THR A 768 -27.60 -12.96 -39.03
C THR A 768 -27.89 -11.68 -38.27
N PHE A 769 -28.72 -10.80 -38.86
CA PHE A 769 -29.16 -9.58 -38.19
C PHE A 769 -30.21 -9.90 -37.15
N VAL A 770 -30.04 -9.34 -35.95
CA VAL A 770 -30.98 -9.52 -34.83
C VAL A 770 -31.41 -8.16 -34.31
N ALA A 771 -32.72 -7.93 -34.29
CA ALA A 771 -33.30 -6.76 -33.66
C ALA A 771 -33.02 -6.77 -32.15
N HIS A 772 -32.67 -5.62 -31.57
CA HIS A 772 -32.45 -5.51 -30.12
C HIS A 772 -33.76 -5.57 -29.34
N ARG A 773 -34.85 -5.02 -29.91
CA ARG A 773 -36.19 -5.07 -29.34
C ARG A 773 -37.16 -5.61 -30.38
N ASP A 774 -37.69 -6.79 -30.11
CA ASP A 774 -38.68 -7.43 -30.96
C ASP A 774 -39.45 -8.45 -30.10
N LEU A 775 -40.73 -8.16 -29.92
CA LEU A 775 -41.68 -8.89 -29.08
C LEU A 775 -42.58 -9.82 -29.89
N GLU A 776 -42.51 -9.75 -31.22
CA GLU A 776 -43.39 -10.50 -32.13
C GLU A 776 -42.76 -11.86 -32.48
N SER A 777 -41.43 -11.93 -32.59
CA SER A 777 -40.72 -13.19 -32.84
C SER A 777 -40.19 -13.82 -31.55
N SER A 778 -40.52 -15.10 -31.33
CA SER A 778 -39.97 -15.88 -30.22
C SER A 778 -38.59 -16.43 -30.58
N ILE A 779 -37.63 -16.26 -29.66
CA ILE A 779 -36.26 -16.78 -29.81
C ILE A 779 -35.97 -17.78 -28.69
N SER A 780 -35.12 -18.79 -28.95
CA SER A 780 -34.70 -19.72 -27.92
C SER A 780 -33.90 -19.03 -26.81
N LEU A 781 -34.01 -19.51 -25.57
CA LEU A 781 -33.27 -18.98 -24.41
C LEU A 781 -31.76 -18.98 -24.65
N GLN A 782 -31.24 -20.04 -25.28
CA GLN A 782 -29.83 -20.14 -25.66
C GLN A 782 -29.39 -19.03 -26.60
N ASN A 783 -30.17 -18.72 -27.64
CA ASN A 783 -29.82 -17.68 -28.59
C ASN A 783 -29.97 -16.28 -27.97
N ALA A 784 -30.96 -16.06 -27.11
CA ALA A 784 -31.13 -14.80 -26.38
C ALA A 784 -29.96 -14.50 -25.43
N ILE A 785 -29.51 -15.51 -24.67
CA ILE A 785 -28.34 -15.38 -23.77
C ILE A 785 -27.06 -15.23 -24.60
N ARG A 786 -26.90 -15.99 -25.70
CA ARG A 786 -25.74 -15.88 -26.61
C ARG A 786 -25.60 -14.47 -27.17
N MET A 787 -26.70 -13.90 -27.68
CA MET A 787 -26.72 -12.52 -28.18
C MET A 787 -26.33 -11.52 -27.08
N SER A 788 -26.87 -11.69 -25.86
CA SER A 788 -26.60 -10.80 -24.73
C SER A 788 -25.13 -10.81 -24.31
N ILE A 789 -24.52 -12.01 -24.24
CA ILE A 789 -23.10 -12.19 -23.93
C ILE A 789 -22.24 -11.59 -25.04
N HIS A 790 -22.53 -11.88 -26.31
CA HIS A 790 -21.77 -11.34 -27.44
C HIS A 790 -21.79 -9.81 -27.46
N LEU A 791 -22.94 -9.19 -27.18
CA LEU A 791 -23.06 -7.73 -27.11
C LEU A 791 -22.27 -7.15 -25.93
N ALA A 792 -22.30 -7.79 -24.76
CA ALA A 792 -21.53 -7.35 -23.60
C ALA A 792 -20.01 -7.43 -23.84
N LEU A 793 -19.55 -8.51 -24.48
CA LEU A 793 -18.14 -8.70 -24.85
C LEU A 793 -17.69 -7.69 -25.91
N GLU A 794 -18.54 -7.42 -26.90
CA GLU A 794 -18.30 -6.39 -27.90
C GLU A 794 -18.12 -5.02 -27.20
N CYS A 795 -18.88 -4.70 -26.16
CA CYS A 795 -18.73 -3.43 -25.45
C CYS A 795 -17.41 -3.29 -24.68
N CYS A 796 -16.98 -4.32 -23.94
CA CYS A 796 -15.87 -4.19 -22.98
C CYS A 796 -14.51 -4.71 -23.48
N ASN A 797 -14.43 -5.43 -24.60
CA ASN A 797 -13.21 -5.98 -25.21
C ASN A 797 -12.24 -6.68 -24.22
N MET A 798 -12.78 -7.48 -23.30
CA MET A 798 -12.01 -8.17 -22.27
C MET A 798 -11.69 -9.61 -22.65
N LEU A 799 -10.46 -10.06 -22.39
CA LEU A 799 -10.05 -11.47 -22.56
C LEU A 799 -10.38 -12.33 -21.33
N ASN A 800 -10.39 -11.73 -20.14
CA ASN A 800 -10.71 -12.41 -18.89
C ASN A 800 -12.09 -11.94 -18.41
N VAL A 801 -13.07 -12.84 -18.42
CA VAL A 801 -14.48 -12.51 -18.22
C VAL A 801 -14.98 -13.17 -16.94
N LYS A 802 -15.60 -12.37 -16.06
CA LYS A 802 -16.29 -12.86 -14.87
C LYS A 802 -17.79 -12.61 -14.99
N ILE A 803 -18.58 -13.67 -14.85
CA ILE A 803 -20.06 -13.59 -14.86
C ILE A 803 -20.58 -14.15 -13.54
N ILE A 804 -21.59 -13.50 -12.98
CA ILE A 804 -22.25 -13.92 -11.74
C ILE A 804 -23.70 -14.30 -12.06
N GLU A 805 -24.11 -15.49 -11.68
CA GLU A 805 -25.52 -15.88 -11.64
C GLU A 805 -26.01 -15.81 -10.19
N PHE A 806 -27.01 -14.97 -9.95
CA PHE A 806 -27.53 -14.67 -8.62
C PHE A 806 -28.92 -15.27 -8.43
N LEU A 807 -29.07 -16.05 -7.35
CA LEU A 807 -30.34 -16.65 -6.92
C LEU A 807 -30.75 -16.07 -5.56
N ASP A 808 -31.93 -15.45 -5.50
CA ASP A 808 -32.53 -14.98 -4.25
C ASP A 808 -33.22 -16.16 -3.53
N THR A 809 -33.44 -16.05 -2.22
CA THR A 809 -34.09 -17.12 -1.42
C THR A 809 -35.53 -17.43 -1.85
N ASP A 810 -36.15 -16.46 -2.52
CA ASP A 810 -37.54 -16.53 -2.98
C ASP A 810 -37.66 -17.16 -4.39
N ASP A 811 -36.54 -17.43 -5.06
CA ASP A 811 -36.51 -18.01 -6.41
C ASP A 811 -36.71 -19.53 -6.37
N LYS A 812 -37.81 -20.02 -6.95
CA LYS A 812 -38.08 -21.45 -7.13
C LYS A 812 -37.34 -22.00 -8.35
N VAL A 813 -36.01 -22.06 -8.30
CA VAL A 813 -35.13 -22.48 -9.41
C VAL A 813 -34.54 -23.86 -9.11
N THR A 814 -34.72 -24.82 -10.02
CA THR A 814 -34.11 -26.16 -9.93
C THR A 814 -32.74 -26.21 -10.62
N SER A 815 -31.99 -27.31 -10.52
CA SER A 815 -30.69 -27.45 -11.19
C SER A 815 -30.78 -27.36 -12.72
N GLU A 816 -31.93 -27.68 -13.31
CA GLU A 816 -32.16 -27.63 -14.76
C GLU A 816 -32.44 -26.20 -15.25
N ASP A 817 -32.88 -25.31 -14.36
CA ASP A 817 -33.19 -23.91 -14.65
C ASP A 817 -31.96 -22.98 -14.58
N LEU A 818 -30.80 -23.51 -14.17
CA LEU A 818 -29.55 -22.75 -14.07
C LEU A 818 -29.01 -22.39 -15.46
N ASN A 819 -28.63 -21.13 -15.66
CA ASN A 819 -28.03 -20.66 -16.90
C ASN A 819 -26.51 -20.83 -16.92
N SER A 820 -25.86 -21.05 -15.76
CA SER A 820 -24.41 -21.25 -15.64
C SER A 820 -23.82 -22.27 -16.63
N PRO A 821 -24.41 -23.47 -16.85
CA PRO A 821 -23.91 -24.42 -17.84
C PRO A 821 -23.98 -23.89 -19.28
N LEU A 822 -25.06 -23.18 -19.60
CA LEU A 822 -25.31 -22.60 -20.92
C LEU A 822 -24.35 -21.45 -21.22
N ILE A 823 -24.10 -20.59 -20.23
CA ILE A 823 -23.13 -19.49 -20.29
C ILE A 823 -21.72 -20.04 -20.54
N ASN A 824 -21.32 -21.07 -19.79
CA ASN A 824 -20.02 -21.71 -20.00
C ASN A 824 -19.88 -22.33 -21.38
N LYS A 825 -20.95 -22.94 -21.91
CA LYS A 825 -20.97 -23.46 -23.29
C LYS A 825 -20.74 -22.33 -24.30
N ILE A 826 -21.51 -21.24 -24.20
CA ILE A 826 -21.39 -20.07 -25.10
C ILE A 826 -19.99 -19.45 -25.03
N LEU A 827 -19.44 -19.26 -23.83
CA LEU A 827 -18.10 -18.66 -23.67
C LEU A 827 -16.97 -19.61 -24.07
N SER A 828 -17.22 -20.92 -24.06
CA SER A 828 -16.26 -21.93 -24.55
C SER A 828 -16.20 -21.98 -26.08
N ASP A 829 -17.26 -21.57 -26.77
CA ASP A 829 -17.27 -21.43 -28.24
C ASP A 829 -16.31 -20.31 -28.71
N LEU A 830 -15.88 -19.40 -27.81
CA LEU A 830 -15.01 -18.27 -28.11
C LEU A 830 -13.56 -18.54 -27.64
N PRO A 831 -12.64 -18.96 -28.55
CA PRO A 831 -11.35 -19.54 -28.17
C PRO A 831 -10.37 -18.55 -27.50
N GLN A 832 -10.56 -17.24 -27.67
CA GLN A 832 -9.70 -16.20 -27.09
C GLN A 832 -10.12 -15.78 -25.67
N ILE A 833 -11.30 -16.18 -25.21
CA ILE A 833 -11.86 -15.72 -23.93
C ILE A 833 -11.61 -16.75 -22.82
N ARG A 834 -10.99 -16.28 -21.73
CA ARG A 834 -10.89 -17.00 -20.46
C ARG A 834 -12.04 -16.53 -19.58
N HIS A 835 -12.91 -17.44 -19.16
CA HIS A 835 -14.08 -17.07 -18.37
C HIS A 835 -14.13 -17.83 -17.04
N HIS A 836 -14.73 -17.18 -16.04
CA HIS A 836 -15.07 -17.78 -14.76
C HIS A 836 -16.49 -17.36 -14.37
N THR A 837 -17.34 -18.34 -14.09
CA THR A 837 -18.75 -18.11 -13.72
C THR A 837 -18.92 -18.37 -12.23
N LYS A 838 -19.51 -17.43 -11.48
CA LYS A 838 -19.81 -17.61 -10.05
C LYS A 838 -21.31 -17.79 -9.86
N LEU A 839 -21.71 -18.90 -9.24
CA LEU A 839 -23.09 -19.10 -8.79
C LEU A 839 -23.20 -18.61 -7.35
N VAL A 840 -24.07 -17.63 -7.11
CA VAL A 840 -24.32 -17.04 -5.80
C VAL A 840 -25.68 -17.49 -5.31
N THR A 841 -25.69 -18.28 -4.23
CA THR A 841 -26.91 -18.84 -3.67
C THR A 841 -26.78 -19.09 -2.17
N ASN A 842 -27.89 -18.93 -1.44
CA ASN A 842 -28.02 -19.32 -0.04
C ASN A 842 -28.74 -20.68 0.12
N HIS A 843 -29.13 -21.33 -0.98
CA HIS A 843 -29.77 -22.66 -0.95
C HIS A 843 -28.73 -23.77 -0.77
N LYS A 844 -28.78 -24.47 0.36
CA LYS A 844 -27.86 -25.58 0.69
C LYS A 844 -27.90 -26.74 -0.32
N SER A 845 -29.03 -26.94 -1.01
CA SER A 845 -29.21 -28.00 -2.02
C SER A 845 -28.39 -27.78 -3.30
N LEU A 846 -28.08 -26.53 -3.65
CA LEU A 846 -27.37 -26.16 -4.87
C LEU A 846 -25.84 -26.07 -4.66
N GLN A 847 -25.35 -26.22 -3.42
CA GLN A 847 -23.92 -26.14 -3.09
C GLN A 847 -23.12 -27.39 -3.51
N ASN A 848 -23.79 -28.53 -3.74
CA ASN A 848 -23.14 -29.82 -4.04
C ASN A 848 -23.36 -30.32 -5.48
N ILE A 849 -23.80 -29.46 -6.41
CA ILE A 849 -24.04 -29.84 -7.82
C ILE A 849 -22.71 -29.94 -8.59
N SER A 850 -22.56 -30.96 -9.44
CA SER A 850 -21.42 -31.05 -10.37
C SER A 850 -21.57 -30.00 -11.48
N LEU A 851 -20.84 -28.89 -11.33
CA LEU A 851 -20.79 -27.81 -12.31
C LEU A 851 -19.51 -27.93 -13.15
N PRO A 852 -19.48 -27.33 -14.36
CA PRO A 852 -18.27 -27.31 -15.19
C PRO A 852 -17.09 -26.68 -14.43
N GLY A 853 -15.86 -27.15 -14.67
CA GLY A 853 -14.68 -26.75 -13.89
C GLY A 853 -14.33 -25.25 -13.86
N ASN A 854 -14.98 -24.42 -14.69
CA ASN A 854 -14.87 -22.96 -14.69
C ASN A 854 -15.96 -22.26 -13.87
N THR A 855 -16.75 -23.01 -13.08
CA THR A 855 -17.80 -22.47 -12.22
C THR A 855 -17.49 -22.71 -10.75
N SER A 856 -17.65 -21.67 -9.91
CA SER A 856 -17.54 -21.79 -8.46
C SER A 856 -18.84 -21.38 -7.77
N VAL A 857 -19.21 -22.09 -6.70
CA VAL A 857 -20.38 -21.75 -5.88
C VAL A 857 -19.95 -20.97 -4.64
N THR A 858 -20.62 -19.85 -4.36
CA THR A 858 -20.28 -18.97 -3.23
C THR A 858 -21.52 -18.42 -2.54
N GLU A 859 -21.43 -18.21 -1.22
CA GLU A 859 -22.49 -17.57 -0.43
C GLU A 859 -22.42 -16.04 -0.53
N MET A 860 -23.59 -15.38 -0.41
CA MET A 860 -23.72 -13.92 -0.56
C MET A 860 -22.87 -13.13 0.45
N THR A 861 -22.66 -13.66 1.66
CA THR A 861 -21.87 -13.03 2.74
C THR A 861 -20.37 -12.98 2.47
N LYS A 862 -19.86 -13.79 1.52
CA LYS A 862 -18.44 -13.92 1.18
C LYS A 862 -18.04 -13.08 -0.04
N LEU A 863 -18.99 -12.37 -0.66
CA LEU A 863 -18.70 -11.51 -1.81
C LEU A 863 -18.08 -10.18 -1.36
N SER A 864 -16.95 -9.85 -1.98
CA SER A 864 -16.34 -8.53 -1.82
C SER A 864 -17.17 -7.48 -2.58
N LYS A 865 -17.28 -6.25 -2.05
CA LYS A 865 -18.08 -5.17 -2.66
C LYS A 865 -17.58 -4.73 -4.06
N ASN A 866 -16.42 -5.20 -4.54
CA ASN A 866 -15.77 -4.82 -5.81
C ASN A 866 -15.25 -6.04 -6.61
N GLU A 867 -16.08 -7.04 -6.92
CA GLU A 867 -15.68 -8.21 -7.72
C GLU A 867 -15.31 -7.89 -9.19
N ASN A 868 -15.72 -6.72 -9.70
CA ASN A 868 -15.54 -6.25 -11.08
C ASN A 868 -16.04 -7.27 -12.12
N CYS A 869 -17.31 -7.69 -12.03
CA CYS A 869 -17.90 -8.61 -13.00
C CYS A 869 -18.43 -7.88 -14.25
N LEU A 870 -18.38 -8.58 -15.39
CA LEU A 870 -18.90 -8.07 -16.67
C LEU A 870 -20.43 -8.09 -16.69
N MET A 871 -21.02 -9.18 -16.21
CA MET A 871 -22.45 -9.41 -16.25
C MET A 871 -22.94 -10.09 -14.97
N VAL A 872 -24.10 -9.65 -14.49
CA VAL A 872 -24.86 -10.29 -13.42
C VAL A 872 -26.18 -10.79 -14.00
N LEU A 873 -26.51 -12.05 -13.76
CA LEU A 873 -27.78 -12.66 -14.12
C LEU A 873 -28.66 -12.79 -12.88
N SER A 874 -29.93 -12.44 -12.99
CA SER A 874 -30.92 -12.58 -11.92
C SER A 874 -32.28 -13.01 -12.47
N PHE A 875 -33.11 -13.61 -11.63
CA PHE A 875 -34.49 -13.97 -11.98
C PHE A 875 -35.50 -13.02 -11.34
N ASN A 876 -36.57 -12.69 -12.07
CA ASN A 876 -37.72 -11.92 -11.58
C ASN A 876 -37.36 -10.60 -10.87
N LEU A 877 -36.33 -9.91 -11.36
CA LEU A 877 -35.77 -8.71 -10.73
C LEU A 877 -36.77 -7.55 -10.68
N LEU A 878 -37.57 -7.39 -11.74
CA LEU A 878 -38.60 -6.33 -11.80
C LEU A 878 -39.77 -6.62 -10.86
N LYS A 879 -40.10 -7.90 -10.62
CA LYS A 879 -41.18 -8.30 -9.70
C LYS A 879 -40.81 -8.15 -8.22
N LYS A 880 -39.54 -8.41 -7.87
CA LYS A 880 -39.08 -8.45 -6.46
C LYS A 880 -39.08 -7.11 -5.74
N ASN A 881 -38.99 -5.98 -6.45
CA ASN A 881 -39.10 -4.61 -5.90
C ASN A 881 -38.30 -4.30 -4.61
N LYS A 882 -37.14 -4.97 -4.36
CA LYS A 882 -36.26 -4.74 -3.20
C LYS A 882 -35.16 -3.73 -3.53
N GLU A 883 -35.17 -2.52 -2.95
CA GLU A 883 -34.16 -1.48 -3.25
C GLU A 883 -32.72 -1.87 -2.89
N GLU A 884 -32.55 -2.62 -1.79
CA GLU A 884 -31.24 -3.07 -1.33
C GLU A 884 -30.60 -4.03 -2.34
N LEU A 885 -31.41 -4.87 -2.99
CA LEU A 885 -30.96 -5.84 -3.99
C LEU A 885 -30.41 -5.13 -5.24
N TYR A 886 -31.09 -4.10 -5.74
CA TYR A 886 -30.57 -3.29 -6.86
C TYR A 886 -29.22 -2.63 -6.52
N LYS A 887 -29.09 -2.00 -5.33
CA LYS A 887 -27.83 -1.38 -4.90
C LYS A 887 -26.70 -2.40 -4.78
N GLN A 888 -27.00 -3.60 -4.27
CA GLN A 888 -26.03 -4.67 -4.12
C GLN A 888 -25.57 -5.23 -5.48
N LEU A 889 -26.50 -5.61 -6.38
CA LEU A 889 -26.12 -6.14 -7.71
C LEU A 889 -25.35 -5.11 -8.54
N LEU A 890 -25.73 -3.82 -8.46
CA LEU A 890 -25.02 -2.75 -9.18
C LEU A 890 -23.63 -2.43 -8.62
N SER A 891 -23.33 -2.82 -7.37
CA SER A 891 -22.00 -2.68 -6.77
C SER A 891 -21.01 -3.74 -7.25
N LEU A 892 -21.51 -4.93 -7.63
CA LEU A 892 -20.67 -6.03 -8.14
C LEU A 892 -20.18 -5.77 -9.58
N LEU A 893 -20.98 -5.04 -10.36
CA LEU A 893 -20.72 -4.76 -11.77
C LEU A 893 -19.62 -3.72 -11.97
N MET A 894 -18.76 -3.98 -12.95
CA MET A 894 -17.81 -2.97 -13.46
C MET A 894 -18.55 -1.74 -14.04
N PRO A 895 -17.87 -0.58 -14.22
CA PRO A 895 -18.51 0.66 -14.70
C PRO A 895 -19.29 0.51 -16.02
N GLN A 896 -18.82 -0.35 -16.93
CA GLN A 896 -19.47 -0.66 -18.21
C GLN A 896 -20.29 -1.97 -18.20
N GLY A 897 -20.51 -2.58 -17.04
CA GLY A 897 -21.13 -3.89 -16.89
C GLY A 897 -22.63 -3.93 -17.19
N PHE A 898 -23.15 -5.16 -17.31
CA PHE A 898 -24.51 -5.46 -17.77
C PHE A 898 -25.28 -6.27 -16.73
N LEU A 899 -26.59 -6.04 -16.65
CA LEU A 899 -27.52 -6.81 -15.82
C LEU A 899 -28.51 -7.52 -16.74
N LEU A 900 -28.57 -8.84 -16.65
CA LEU A 900 -29.48 -9.66 -17.45
C LEU A 900 -30.54 -10.25 -16.52
N THR A 901 -31.81 -10.01 -16.82
CA THR A 901 -32.92 -10.57 -16.03
C THR A 901 -33.91 -11.34 -16.88
N LEU A 902 -34.40 -12.45 -16.34
CA LEU A 902 -35.47 -13.26 -16.91
C LEU A 902 -36.73 -13.10 -16.04
N GLU A 903 -37.77 -12.51 -16.61
CA GLU A 903 -39.03 -12.19 -15.92
C GLU A 903 -40.14 -13.15 -16.36
N GLU A 904 -40.95 -13.63 -15.42
CA GLU A 904 -42.06 -14.56 -15.66
C GLU A 904 -43.36 -13.91 -16.18
N SER A 905 -43.51 -12.58 -16.09
CA SER A 905 -44.71 -11.87 -16.54
C SER A 905 -44.48 -11.09 -17.84
N THR A 906 -45.49 -11.10 -18.72
CA THR A 906 -45.51 -10.29 -19.95
C THR A 906 -45.77 -8.80 -19.66
N ASP A 907 -46.56 -8.51 -18.62
CA ASP A 907 -46.77 -7.17 -18.08
C ASP A 907 -45.66 -6.83 -17.06
N CYS A 908 -44.70 -6.01 -17.48
CA CYS A 908 -43.60 -5.53 -16.66
C CYS A 908 -43.67 -3.99 -16.55
N GLU A 909 -43.64 -3.45 -15.33
CA GLU A 909 -43.53 -2.00 -15.11
C GLU A 909 -42.06 -1.52 -15.16
N TYR A 910 -41.74 -0.58 -16.05
CA TYR A 910 -40.38 -0.05 -16.21
C TYR A 910 -40.06 1.19 -15.36
N SER A 911 -40.98 1.62 -14.50
CA SER A 911 -40.86 2.83 -13.67
C SER A 911 -39.58 2.82 -12.81
N TYR A 912 -39.22 1.67 -12.26
CA TYR A 912 -38.04 1.47 -11.41
C TYR A 912 -36.71 1.56 -12.15
N LEU A 913 -36.66 1.25 -13.45
CA LEU A 913 -35.42 1.34 -14.23
C LEU A 913 -34.92 2.79 -14.33
N LYS A 914 -35.84 3.77 -14.40
CA LYS A 914 -35.50 5.20 -14.37
C LYS A 914 -34.87 5.61 -13.03
N LYS A 915 -35.34 5.04 -11.90
CA LYS A 915 -34.81 5.32 -10.55
C LYS A 915 -33.34 4.92 -10.41
N TYR A 916 -32.94 3.80 -11.02
CA TYR A 916 -31.56 3.28 -10.97
C TYR A 916 -30.71 3.66 -12.17
N LYS A 917 -31.20 4.57 -13.03
CA LYS A 917 -30.53 4.99 -14.27
C LYS A 917 -30.15 3.79 -15.16
N LEU A 918 -31.05 2.83 -15.36
CA LEU A 918 -30.83 1.66 -16.22
C LEU A 918 -31.56 1.82 -17.56
N ASN A 919 -30.84 1.60 -18.65
CA ASN A 919 -31.39 1.57 -20.01
C ASN A 919 -31.56 0.12 -20.48
N ILE A 920 -32.66 -0.15 -21.18
CA ILE A 920 -32.93 -1.43 -21.83
C ILE A 920 -32.18 -1.48 -23.17
N ILE A 921 -31.26 -2.42 -23.31
CA ILE A 921 -30.53 -2.67 -24.54
C ILE A 921 -31.24 -3.75 -25.35
N ILE A 922 -31.45 -4.92 -24.75
CA ILE A 922 -32.15 -6.04 -25.40
C ILE A 922 -33.46 -6.31 -24.68
N GLU A 923 -34.50 -6.56 -25.45
CA GLU A 923 -35.81 -6.97 -24.98
C GLU A 923 -36.41 -8.02 -25.90
N ARG A 924 -36.58 -9.24 -25.39
CA ARG A 924 -37.03 -10.40 -26.17
C ARG A 924 -38.07 -11.24 -25.43
N GLN A 925 -39.05 -11.73 -26.19
CA GLN A 925 -40.05 -12.69 -25.72
C GLN A 925 -39.53 -14.12 -25.89
N ILE A 926 -39.57 -14.92 -24.82
CA ILE A 926 -39.15 -16.32 -24.79
C ILE A 926 -40.30 -17.14 -24.20
N ASN A 927 -41.13 -17.75 -25.05
CA ASN A 927 -42.37 -18.40 -24.65
C ASN A 927 -43.22 -17.45 -23.77
N ASN A 928 -43.45 -17.81 -22.49
CA ASN A 928 -44.20 -17.00 -21.52
C ASN A 928 -43.31 -16.09 -20.65
N LYS A 929 -42.00 -16.03 -20.90
CA LYS A 929 -41.02 -15.23 -20.13
C LYS A 929 -40.45 -14.09 -20.99
N ARG A 930 -40.00 -13.02 -20.33
CA ARG A 930 -39.35 -11.87 -20.99
C ARG A 930 -37.90 -11.76 -20.55
N LEU A 931 -36.97 -11.62 -21.50
CA LEU A 931 -35.55 -11.43 -21.23
C LEU A 931 -35.14 -9.97 -21.48
N LEU A 932 -34.52 -9.36 -20.47
CA LEU A 932 -34.11 -7.96 -20.49
C LEU A 932 -32.60 -7.85 -20.21
N LEU A 933 -31.87 -7.24 -21.16
CA LEU A 933 -30.48 -6.84 -20.95
C LEU A 933 -30.42 -5.34 -20.63
N LEU A 934 -29.94 -5.01 -19.43
CA LEU A 934 -29.91 -3.67 -18.86
C LEU A 934 -28.47 -3.18 -18.71
N ARG A 935 -28.27 -1.87 -18.88
CA ARG A 935 -26.97 -1.20 -18.65
C ARG A 935 -27.17 0.14 -17.96
N LYS A 936 -26.19 0.56 -17.14
CA LYS A 936 -26.19 1.89 -16.53
C LYS A 936 -26.17 2.99 -17.60
N THR A 937 -26.97 4.03 -17.40
CA THR A 937 -27.07 5.22 -18.25
C THR A 937 -25.76 5.99 -18.15
N GLN A 938 -25.20 6.36 -19.30
CA GLN A 938 -24.00 7.18 -19.38
C GLN A 938 -24.39 8.57 -19.88
N ASN A 939 -23.93 9.60 -19.17
CA ASN A 939 -24.11 10.99 -19.59
C ASN A 939 -22.94 11.38 -20.49
N VAL A 940 -23.10 11.21 -21.80
CA VAL A 940 -22.13 11.69 -22.81
C VAL A 940 -22.68 12.97 -23.40
N GLU A 941 -21.94 14.08 -23.30
CA GLU A 941 -22.34 15.36 -23.87
C GLU A 941 -22.13 15.36 -25.39
N LYS A 942 -22.97 16.09 -26.13
CA LYS A 942 -22.88 16.15 -27.61
C LYS A 942 -21.50 16.58 -28.13
N ASN A 943 -20.79 17.42 -27.38
CA ASN A 943 -19.47 17.96 -27.74
C ASN A 943 -18.34 16.91 -27.64
N GLN A 944 -18.63 15.71 -27.14
CA GLN A 944 -17.69 14.60 -27.00
C GLN A 944 -17.69 13.64 -28.19
N TYR A 945 -18.54 13.86 -29.21
CA TYR A 945 -18.58 13.03 -30.42
C TYR A 945 -17.85 13.68 -31.60
N GLN A 946 -17.08 12.88 -32.34
CA GLN A 946 -16.51 13.25 -33.64
C GLN A 946 -17.00 12.30 -34.72
N VAL A 947 -17.60 12.85 -35.78
CA VAL A 947 -18.24 12.06 -36.84
C VAL A 947 -17.33 11.95 -38.06
N VAL A 948 -17.18 10.74 -38.57
CA VAL A 948 -16.47 10.44 -39.82
C VAL A 948 -17.41 9.62 -40.70
N HIS A 949 -17.76 10.16 -41.87
CA HIS A 949 -18.55 9.44 -42.86
C HIS A 949 -17.64 8.50 -43.65
N VAL A 950 -18.06 7.25 -43.74
CA VAL A 950 -17.36 6.16 -44.43
C VAL A 950 -18.15 5.81 -45.68
N ASN A 951 -17.46 5.72 -46.81
CA ASN A 951 -18.01 5.25 -48.06
C ASN A 951 -17.02 4.27 -48.72
N ASN A 952 -17.50 3.48 -49.69
CA ASN A 952 -16.69 2.46 -50.37
C ASN A 952 -15.91 2.98 -51.60
N TYR A 953 -16.09 4.26 -51.97
CA TYR A 953 -15.61 4.81 -53.25
C TYR A 953 -14.50 5.87 -53.08
N ASP A 954 -14.43 6.50 -51.92
CA ASP A 954 -13.50 7.55 -51.53
C ASP A 954 -12.90 7.20 -50.17
N PHE A 955 -11.58 7.05 -50.12
CA PHE A 955 -10.83 6.63 -48.93
C PHE A 955 -10.18 7.79 -48.17
N THR A 956 -10.46 9.06 -48.52
CA THR A 956 -9.92 10.24 -47.82
C THR A 956 -10.29 10.29 -46.33
N TRP A 957 -11.40 9.65 -45.95
CA TRP A 957 -11.80 9.49 -44.55
C TRP A 957 -10.81 8.67 -43.72
N VAL A 958 -9.99 7.81 -44.33
CA VAL A 958 -8.97 7.01 -43.64
C VAL A 958 -7.89 7.90 -43.06
N ASP A 959 -7.40 8.88 -43.83
CA ASP A 959 -6.37 9.80 -43.35
C ASP A 959 -6.94 10.81 -42.34
N LYS A 960 -8.20 11.21 -42.52
CA LYS A 960 -8.95 11.97 -41.50
C LYS A 960 -9.04 11.18 -40.18
N LEU A 961 -9.38 9.89 -40.24
CA LEU A 961 -9.44 9.01 -39.06
C LEU A 961 -8.07 8.86 -38.39
N LYS A 962 -7.00 8.62 -39.17
CA LYS A 962 -5.62 8.57 -38.64
C LYS A 962 -5.22 9.85 -37.93
N SER A 963 -5.57 11.01 -38.51
CA SER A 963 -5.26 12.31 -37.91
C SER A 963 -5.96 12.51 -36.57
N ILE A 964 -7.23 12.10 -36.47
CA ILE A 964 -8.04 12.18 -35.24
C ILE A 964 -7.46 11.26 -34.16
N MET A 965 -7.15 10.00 -34.51
CA MET A 965 -6.57 9.04 -33.56
C MET A 965 -5.18 9.49 -33.07
N ASN A 966 -4.36 10.09 -33.94
CA ASN A 966 -3.05 10.63 -33.55
C ASN A 966 -3.14 11.86 -32.64
N MET A 967 -4.16 12.71 -32.80
CA MET A 967 -4.39 13.85 -31.90
C MET A 967 -4.89 13.39 -30.53
N GLN A 968 -5.77 12.40 -30.47
CA GLN A 968 -6.28 11.84 -29.20
C GLN A 968 -5.15 11.24 -28.35
N ASN A 969 -4.20 10.53 -28.96
CA ASN A 969 -3.02 9.99 -28.25
C ASN A 969 -2.12 11.08 -27.60
N LYS A 970 -2.32 12.37 -27.91
CA LYS A 970 -1.54 13.50 -27.37
C LYS A 970 -2.31 14.38 -26.37
N SER A 971 -3.61 14.17 -26.18
CA SER A 971 -4.47 15.03 -25.35
C SER A 971 -5.22 14.22 -24.28
N ASP A 972 -5.28 14.70 -23.02
CA ASP A 972 -5.92 14.03 -21.89
C ASP A 972 -7.48 13.96 -21.95
N ILE A 973 -8.11 14.24 -23.09
CA ILE A 973 -9.58 14.25 -23.25
C ILE A 973 -10.01 13.23 -24.32
N ASP A 974 -10.55 12.10 -23.87
CA ASP A 974 -11.09 11.04 -24.75
C ASP A 974 -12.41 11.47 -25.42
N LYS A 975 -12.40 11.67 -26.74
CA LYS A 975 -13.62 11.90 -27.55
C LYS A 975 -14.07 10.60 -28.22
N ASN A 976 -15.37 10.35 -28.26
CA ASN A 976 -15.95 9.20 -28.97
C ASN A 976 -15.98 9.45 -30.48
N ILE A 977 -15.38 8.55 -31.26
CA ILE A 977 -15.35 8.65 -32.73
C ILE A 977 -16.50 7.81 -33.30
N ILE A 978 -17.38 8.40 -34.10
CA ILE A 978 -18.49 7.72 -34.76
C ILE A 978 -18.19 7.56 -36.24
N LEU A 979 -18.08 6.32 -36.71
CA LEU A 979 -18.02 5.97 -38.13
C LEU A 979 -19.42 5.72 -38.67
N VAL A 980 -19.82 6.50 -39.67
CA VAL A 980 -21.18 6.46 -40.23
C VAL A 980 -21.12 5.95 -41.66
N ALA A 981 -21.81 4.84 -41.94
CA ALA A 981 -22.08 4.40 -43.31
C ALA A 981 -23.57 4.59 -43.62
N GLU A 982 -23.84 5.41 -44.63
CA GLU A 982 -25.17 5.71 -45.15
C GLU A 982 -25.19 5.37 -46.65
N ASN A 983 -26.31 4.84 -47.14
CA ASN A 983 -26.52 4.47 -48.55
C ASN A 983 -25.50 3.46 -49.15
N ASN A 984 -24.82 2.67 -48.31
CA ASN A 984 -23.79 1.70 -48.73
C ASN A 984 -23.98 0.33 -48.05
N PHE A 985 -24.95 -0.45 -48.52
CA PHE A 985 -25.37 -1.71 -47.91
C PHE A 985 -24.30 -2.81 -47.85
N GLU A 986 -23.31 -2.75 -48.74
CA GLU A 986 -22.18 -3.68 -48.82
C GLU A 986 -20.92 -3.15 -48.12
N SER A 987 -21.04 -2.18 -47.22
CA SER A 987 -19.88 -1.62 -46.53
C SER A 987 -19.26 -2.62 -45.55
N GLY A 988 -17.93 -2.79 -45.62
CA GLY A 988 -17.14 -3.56 -44.65
C GLY A 988 -17.00 -2.91 -43.27
N LEU A 989 -17.77 -1.85 -42.98
CA LEU A 989 -17.67 -1.02 -41.77
C LEU A 989 -17.70 -1.85 -40.48
N LEU A 990 -18.58 -2.84 -40.39
CA LEU A 990 -18.73 -3.69 -39.20
C LEU A 990 -17.44 -4.46 -38.89
N GLY A 991 -16.83 -5.05 -39.91
CA GLY A 991 -15.55 -5.76 -39.78
C GLY A 991 -14.41 -4.82 -39.41
N LEU A 992 -14.36 -3.64 -40.05
CA LEU A 992 -13.36 -2.63 -39.76
C LEU A 992 -13.42 -2.13 -38.31
N VAL A 993 -14.61 -1.79 -37.82
CA VAL A 993 -14.81 -1.32 -36.43
C VAL A 993 -14.41 -2.40 -35.44
N ASN A 994 -14.74 -3.66 -35.71
CA ASN A 994 -14.31 -4.79 -34.89
C ASN A 994 -12.79 -4.94 -34.82
N CYS A 995 -12.08 -4.65 -35.91
CA CYS A 995 -10.60 -4.62 -35.92
C CYS A 995 -10.04 -3.42 -35.17
N LEU A 996 -10.53 -2.21 -35.47
CA LEU A 996 -10.02 -0.96 -34.88
C LEU A 996 -10.19 -0.93 -33.36
N ARG A 997 -11.30 -1.45 -32.85
CA ARG A 997 -11.56 -1.49 -31.39
C ARG A 997 -10.65 -2.45 -30.63
N LYS A 998 -9.94 -3.35 -31.32
CA LYS A 998 -8.93 -4.24 -30.74
C LYS A 998 -7.52 -3.63 -30.73
N GLU A 999 -7.32 -2.47 -31.36
CA GLU A 999 -6.07 -1.72 -31.31
C GLU A 999 -6.06 -0.76 -30.09
N PRO A 1000 -4.89 -0.37 -29.56
CA PRO A 1000 -4.78 0.53 -28.41
C PRO A 1000 -5.46 1.88 -28.68
N GLY A 1001 -6.30 2.35 -27.74
CA GLY A 1001 -7.08 3.59 -27.91
C GLY A 1001 -8.34 3.43 -28.78
N GLY A 1002 -8.58 2.25 -29.36
CA GLY A 1002 -9.78 1.97 -30.18
C GLY A 1002 -11.08 1.87 -29.40
N GLU A 1003 -11.05 1.86 -28.06
CA GLU A 1003 -12.23 1.71 -27.21
C GLU A 1003 -13.26 2.85 -27.35
N THR A 1004 -12.86 4.00 -27.90
CA THR A 1004 -13.69 5.18 -28.14
C THR A 1004 -14.45 5.13 -29.47
N ILE A 1005 -14.16 4.15 -30.34
CA ILE A 1005 -14.74 4.04 -31.68
C ILE A 1005 -16.13 3.40 -31.61
N ARG A 1006 -17.09 4.01 -32.30
CA ARG A 1006 -18.49 3.60 -32.46
C ARG A 1006 -18.87 3.62 -33.93
N SER A 1007 -19.89 2.87 -34.31
CA SER A 1007 -20.42 2.89 -35.67
C SER A 1007 -21.93 2.98 -35.73
N VAL A 1008 -22.40 3.69 -36.75
CA VAL A 1008 -23.81 3.75 -37.14
C VAL A 1008 -23.91 3.33 -38.60
N PHE A 1009 -24.54 2.19 -38.83
CA PHE A 1009 -24.77 1.65 -40.16
C PHE A 1009 -26.25 1.77 -40.52
N ILE A 1010 -26.55 2.65 -41.47
CA ILE A 1010 -27.90 2.95 -41.89
C ILE A 1010 -28.25 2.07 -43.09
N GLN A 1011 -29.03 1.01 -42.84
CA GLN A 1011 -29.54 0.08 -43.85
C GLN A 1011 -31.06 0.26 -44.04
N ASP A 1012 -31.56 1.50 -43.92
CA ASP A 1012 -32.95 1.86 -44.20
C ASP A 1012 -32.98 3.08 -45.13
N ASN A 1013 -33.47 2.90 -46.36
CA ASN A 1013 -33.61 3.98 -47.33
C ASN A 1013 -34.64 5.04 -46.91
N LYS A 1014 -35.50 4.74 -45.91
CA LYS A 1014 -36.53 5.66 -45.40
C LYS A 1014 -36.11 6.38 -44.12
N ALA A 1015 -34.93 6.09 -43.57
CA ALA A 1015 -34.42 6.77 -42.38
C ALA A 1015 -33.89 8.18 -42.72
N PRO A 1016 -33.98 9.16 -41.80
CA PRO A 1016 -33.41 10.49 -42.01
C PRO A 1016 -31.88 10.43 -42.14
N ALA A 1017 -31.28 11.41 -42.82
CA ALA A 1017 -29.82 11.50 -42.90
C ALA A 1017 -29.18 11.61 -41.51
N PHE A 1018 -27.99 11.03 -41.32
CA PHE A 1018 -27.37 10.97 -39.99
C PHE A 1018 -27.07 12.36 -39.42
N SER A 1019 -27.59 12.65 -38.22
CA SER A 1019 -27.30 13.89 -37.49
C SER A 1019 -27.35 13.70 -35.97
N LEU A 1020 -26.43 14.37 -35.24
CA LEU A 1020 -26.42 14.44 -33.77
C LEU A 1020 -27.57 15.31 -33.20
N HIS A 1021 -28.32 16.00 -34.05
CA HIS A 1021 -29.52 16.74 -33.65
C HIS A 1021 -30.78 15.88 -33.74
N GLU A 1022 -30.72 14.75 -34.46
CA GLU A 1022 -31.88 13.91 -34.69
C GLU A 1022 -32.16 13.00 -33.47
N PRO A 1023 -33.37 13.03 -32.89
CA PRO A 1023 -33.69 12.26 -31.69
C PRO A 1023 -33.55 10.75 -31.88
N LEU A 1024 -33.78 10.24 -33.11
CA LEU A 1024 -33.67 8.83 -33.45
C LEU A 1024 -32.26 8.28 -33.17
N TYR A 1025 -31.24 8.97 -33.69
CA TYR A 1025 -29.83 8.56 -33.53
C TYR A 1025 -29.29 8.87 -32.14
N MET A 1026 -29.65 10.02 -31.56
CA MET A 1026 -29.16 10.39 -30.23
C MET A 1026 -29.66 9.44 -29.14
N LYS A 1027 -30.92 8.99 -29.18
CA LYS A 1027 -31.42 7.99 -28.22
C LYS A 1027 -30.62 6.70 -28.28
N GLN A 1028 -30.23 6.27 -29.49
CA GLN A 1028 -29.43 5.07 -29.68
C GLN A 1028 -27.97 5.26 -29.23
N LEU A 1029 -27.34 6.40 -29.54
CA LEU A 1029 -25.96 6.69 -29.15
C LEU A 1029 -25.79 6.80 -27.62
N LEU A 1030 -26.83 7.23 -26.88
CA LEU A 1030 -26.84 7.24 -25.42
C LEU A 1030 -26.81 5.84 -24.78
N LEU A 1031 -27.10 4.77 -25.54
CA LEU A 1031 -26.89 3.39 -25.08
C LEU A 1031 -25.39 3.00 -25.09
N ASN A 1032 -24.54 3.83 -25.72
CA ASN A 1032 -23.11 3.67 -25.90
C ASN A 1032 -22.72 2.28 -26.44
N LEU A 1033 -23.46 1.81 -27.46
CA LEU A 1033 -23.17 0.55 -28.13
C LEU A 1033 -22.13 0.75 -29.24
N PRO A 1034 -21.13 -0.14 -29.36
CA PRO A 1034 -20.11 -0.06 -30.39
C PRO A 1034 -20.62 -0.10 -31.81
N ILE A 1035 -21.57 -0.98 -32.08
CA ILE A 1035 -22.13 -1.21 -33.39
C ILE A 1035 -23.63 -0.98 -33.31
N ASN A 1036 -24.12 -0.05 -34.12
CA ASN A 1036 -25.54 0.27 -34.23
C ASN A 1036 -25.96 0.10 -35.69
N VAL A 1037 -26.86 -0.83 -35.95
CA VAL A 1037 -27.40 -1.06 -37.29
C VAL A 1037 -28.89 -0.78 -37.25
N ILE A 1038 -29.38 0.06 -38.17
CA ILE A 1038 -30.81 0.31 -38.35
C ILE A 1038 -31.28 -0.30 -39.68
N ARG A 1039 -32.38 -1.04 -39.65
CA ARG A 1039 -33.04 -1.61 -40.82
C ARG A 1039 -34.45 -1.04 -41.01
N SER A 1040 -35.01 -1.32 -42.19
CA SER A 1040 -36.37 -0.95 -42.60
C SER A 1040 -37.39 -1.06 -41.46
N GLY A 1041 -38.07 0.05 -41.17
CA GLY A 1041 -39.07 0.11 -40.10
C GLY A 1041 -38.53 0.67 -38.78
N ASN A 1042 -37.43 1.43 -38.81
CA ASN A 1042 -36.77 2.00 -37.63
C ASN A 1042 -36.34 0.96 -36.58
N VAL A 1043 -35.99 -0.24 -37.02
CA VAL A 1043 -35.60 -1.34 -36.13
C VAL A 1043 -34.10 -1.32 -35.89
N TRP A 1044 -33.70 -1.04 -34.64
CA TRP A 1044 -32.32 -1.12 -34.20
C TRP A 1044 -31.91 -2.55 -33.88
N GLY A 1045 -30.73 -2.93 -34.33
CA GLY A 1045 -30.17 -4.25 -34.09
C GLY A 1045 -28.68 -4.34 -34.33
N SER A 1046 -28.19 -5.57 -34.35
CA SER A 1046 -26.79 -5.90 -34.61
C SER A 1046 -26.70 -7.26 -35.28
N TYR A 1047 -25.68 -7.47 -36.09
CA TYR A 1047 -25.38 -8.80 -36.60
C TYR A 1047 -24.70 -9.65 -35.53
N ARG A 1048 -25.12 -10.91 -35.41
CA ARG A 1048 -24.65 -11.85 -34.40
C ARG A 1048 -24.44 -13.22 -35.01
N HIS A 1049 -23.48 -13.94 -34.43
CA HIS A 1049 -23.20 -15.32 -34.78
C HIS A 1049 -24.07 -16.27 -33.96
N PHE A 1050 -24.85 -17.10 -34.66
CA PHE A 1050 -25.60 -18.20 -34.07
C PHE A 1050 -25.09 -19.54 -34.60
N PRO A 1051 -25.09 -20.59 -33.77
CA PRO A 1051 -24.70 -21.91 -34.22
C PRO A 1051 -25.67 -22.38 -35.31
N LEU A 1052 -25.11 -22.89 -36.41
CA LEU A 1052 -25.89 -23.58 -37.43
C LEU A 1052 -26.52 -24.85 -36.82
N PRO A 1053 -27.76 -25.19 -37.20
CA PRO A 1053 -28.35 -26.47 -36.80
C PRO A 1053 -27.45 -27.62 -37.30
N ALA A 1054 -27.45 -28.72 -36.55
CA ALA A 1054 -26.71 -29.91 -36.96
C ALA A 1054 -27.13 -30.32 -38.37
N LEU A 1055 -26.17 -30.51 -39.28
CA LEU A 1055 -26.44 -30.91 -40.66
C LEU A 1055 -27.14 -32.26 -40.64
N GLU A 1056 -28.38 -32.31 -41.15
CA GLU A 1056 -29.07 -33.57 -41.37
C GLU A 1056 -28.36 -34.35 -42.47
N LEU A 1057 -27.86 -35.54 -42.14
CA LEU A 1057 -27.21 -36.43 -43.10
C LEU A 1057 -28.26 -36.97 -44.08
N LYS A 1058 -28.27 -36.43 -45.30
CA LYS A 1058 -29.04 -37.02 -46.41
C LYS A 1058 -28.18 -38.04 -47.16
N LEU A 1059 -28.63 -39.29 -47.17
CA LEU A 1059 -28.09 -40.34 -48.04
C LEU A 1059 -28.43 -40.01 -49.50
N VAL A 1060 -27.39 -39.88 -50.34
CA VAL A 1060 -27.53 -39.69 -51.79
C VAL A 1060 -26.74 -40.77 -52.52
N GLN A 1061 -27.30 -41.31 -53.61
CA GLN A 1061 -26.68 -42.42 -54.34
C GLN A 1061 -25.35 -42.03 -55.01
N ASN A 1062 -25.20 -40.78 -55.47
CA ASN A 1062 -23.96 -40.24 -56.02
C ASN A 1062 -23.89 -38.73 -55.73
N ALA A 1063 -22.70 -38.21 -55.38
CA ALA A 1063 -22.46 -36.79 -55.16
C ALA A 1063 -21.24 -36.32 -55.96
N TYR A 1064 -21.40 -35.26 -56.75
CA TYR A 1064 -20.29 -34.61 -57.46
C TYR A 1064 -19.88 -33.34 -56.70
N VAL A 1065 -18.67 -33.31 -56.17
CA VAL A 1065 -18.12 -32.14 -55.47
C VAL A 1065 -17.30 -31.31 -56.45
N LYS A 1066 -17.78 -30.11 -56.79
CA LYS A 1066 -17.03 -29.15 -57.60
C LYS A 1066 -16.45 -28.08 -56.68
N GLN A 1067 -15.21 -28.27 -56.24
CA GLN A 1067 -14.51 -27.30 -55.40
C GLN A 1067 -14.04 -26.13 -56.27
N LYS A 1068 -14.65 -24.96 -56.09
CA LYS A 1068 -14.14 -23.70 -56.66
C LYS A 1068 -13.08 -23.16 -55.70
N VAL A 1069 -11.81 -23.22 -56.08
CA VAL A 1069 -10.75 -22.48 -55.38
C VAL A 1069 -10.85 -21.03 -55.88
N GLN A 1070 -11.18 -20.11 -54.98
CA GLN A 1070 -11.16 -18.66 -55.24
C GLN A 1070 -9.89 -18.05 -54.66
#